data_AF-A0AA88SIR8-F1
#
_entry.id   AF-A0AA88SIR8-F1
#
_cell.length_a   1.000
_cell.length_b   1.000
_cell.length_c   1.000
_cell.angle_alpha   90.00
_cell.angle_beta   90.00
_cell.angle_gamma   90.00
#
_symmetry.space_group_name_H-M   'P 1'
#
loop_
_entity.id
_entity.type
_entity.pdbx_description
1 polymer ?
#
loop_
_entity_poly.entity_id
_entity_poly.type
_entity_poly.pdbx_seq_one_letter_code
_entity_poly.pdbx_strand_id
1 'polypeptide(L)'
;MSHLLGAQDCVENLRRDVIDLQGALVDVFSRTGPVRFRSWKFPDKESCDLDLVQLLEQYDYVEGEKEFNEHSHTVLLELVIDRLLLLLQSFNAYMEQMLGGQRAGDCGKAGGPVCVGLVVRRYWKNLISCTSQQRQQKQSVVSRPESSTESDPQISSSTSQHSTSSLPPASCGLQTSSTPSLRSRSVSCQTVESALVPCAACAGVQSSLQDSARAVASLCQALGLSCSLWSFLQAVEETLQLGRLSACDLTLWAREQQADLRRVHEHVTHVQEKAESLTHTLQRAEEERDELRARLDREKESSEREREERRRREDELERRLEEEKLRRDEELKTQQEEKEELRKGSEALEVKISELEGELKLQRESQQCVEHERDSLVEEVYRLHQEELRWKETEQKKRNLEAELSDTRKLLDTESAKYHSSQRQHEAMIVKQRALLERTETLVQQCEELQVYLEKCEDEKAELTDTLTHTTQEKNTLQEQLTEQKSEFLSLKDDREKQCVRLCELEDCVSRLTEDLQQSKERERILVAFPELNPQPTKLQSTGDVLCDMEQQLKVNSMRIRVLEQENVSLIKTLAKLKDAQTIRLSAGDQTPGPNSGSSETDRRQRPTENQMSSSSSSSSVSSASTVALHHQTLSLSVVPEQKRRPAARTRSAVVNRRRK
;
A
#
# COMPACT_ATOMS: atom_id res chain seq x y z
N MET A 1 4.70 27.36 -48.33
CA MET A 1 5.90 27.99 -48.93
C MET A 1 7.15 27.61 -48.16
N SER A 2 7.63 28.40 -47.17
CA SER A 2 8.94 28.18 -46.51
C SER A 2 9.10 26.83 -45.78
N HIS A 3 8.00 26.17 -45.40
CA HIS A 3 8.00 24.83 -44.80
C HIS A 3 8.20 23.67 -45.81
N LEU A 4 8.29 23.93 -47.12
CA LEU A 4 8.59 22.90 -48.14
C LEU A 4 10.07 22.89 -48.57
N LEU A 5 10.82 23.95 -48.27
CA LEU A 5 12.24 24.05 -48.63
C LEU A 5 13.03 23.06 -47.77
N GLY A 6 13.83 22.20 -48.40
CA GLY A 6 14.58 21.14 -47.70
C GLY A 6 13.74 20.02 -47.07
N ALA A 7 12.43 19.93 -47.35
CA ALA A 7 11.62 18.79 -46.91
C ALA A 7 12.01 17.50 -47.68
N GLN A 8 12.06 16.36 -47.00
CA GLN A 8 12.51 15.08 -47.56
C GLN A 8 11.74 14.71 -48.83
N ASP A 9 10.40 14.68 -48.79
CA ASP A 9 9.57 14.33 -49.95
C ASP A 9 9.86 15.21 -51.16
N CYS A 10 10.13 16.50 -50.95
CA CYS A 10 10.46 17.44 -52.02
C CYS A 10 11.87 17.19 -52.59
N VAL A 11 12.86 16.90 -51.73
CA VAL A 11 14.22 16.54 -52.18
C VAL A 11 14.19 15.23 -52.97
N GLU A 12 13.51 14.20 -52.46
CA GLU A 12 13.36 12.92 -53.16
C GLU A 12 12.60 13.04 -54.49
N ASN A 13 11.52 13.81 -54.54
CA ASN A 13 10.78 14.02 -55.79
C ASN A 13 11.64 14.75 -56.84
N LEU A 14 12.37 15.81 -56.46
CA LEU A 14 13.27 16.51 -57.39
C LEU A 14 14.40 15.59 -57.91
N ARG A 15 14.87 14.63 -57.10
CA ARG A 15 15.84 13.61 -57.56
C ARG A 15 15.23 12.70 -58.63
N ARG A 16 13.98 12.26 -58.44
CA ARG A 16 13.23 11.46 -59.43
C ARG A 16 12.98 12.26 -60.71
N ASP A 17 12.56 13.53 -60.59
CA ASP A 17 12.35 14.44 -61.73
C ASP A 17 13.62 14.59 -62.58
N VAL A 18 14.80 14.76 -61.94
CA VAL A 18 16.09 14.84 -62.65
C VAL A 18 16.41 13.53 -63.39
N ILE A 19 16.13 12.37 -62.78
CA ILE A 19 16.35 11.05 -63.39
C ILE A 19 15.42 10.83 -64.58
N ASP A 20 14.11 11.09 -64.43
CA ASP A 20 13.11 10.88 -65.49
C ASP A 20 13.34 11.81 -66.68
N LEU A 21 13.69 13.08 -66.42
CA LEU A 21 14.07 14.02 -67.47
C LEU A 21 15.38 13.62 -68.17
N GLN A 22 16.34 13.03 -67.45
CA GLN A 22 17.56 12.48 -68.05
C GLN A 22 17.25 11.24 -68.91
N GLY A 23 16.29 10.40 -68.52
CA GLY A 23 15.77 9.31 -69.34
C GLY A 23 15.18 9.81 -70.66
N ALA A 24 14.28 10.80 -70.59
CA ALA A 24 13.70 11.44 -71.76
C ALA A 24 14.76 12.12 -72.66
N LEU A 25 15.81 12.68 -72.07
CA LEU A 25 16.95 13.25 -72.80
C LEU A 25 17.75 12.19 -73.56
N VAL A 26 18.01 11.02 -72.96
CA VAL A 26 18.69 9.90 -73.63
C VAL A 26 17.86 9.41 -74.83
N ASP A 27 16.53 9.31 -74.69
CA ASP A 27 15.63 8.94 -75.78
C ASP A 27 15.65 9.94 -76.95
N VAL A 28 15.72 11.25 -76.68
CA VAL A 28 15.87 12.28 -77.74
C VAL A 28 17.28 12.25 -78.34
N PHE A 29 18.33 12.17 -77.52
CA PHE A 29 19.72 12.09 -77.96
C PHE A 29 20.01 10.85 -78.81
N SER A 30 19.26 9.75 -78.64
CA SER A 30 19.35 8.58 -79.53
C SER A 30 19.04 8.90 -81.01
N ARG A 31 18.34 10.02 -81.27
CA ARG A 31 17.89 10.47 -82.60
C ARG A 31 18.62 11.71 -83.09
N THR A 32 18.94 12.65 -82.19
CA THR A 32 19.64 13.91 -82.53
C THR A 32 21.15 13.85 -82.39
N GLY A 33 21.68 12.86 -81.66
CA GLY A 33 22.98 12.97 -81.00
C GLY A 33 22.92 13.90 -79.77
N PRO A 34 23.98 13.94 -78.94
CA PRO A 34 24.06 14.84 -77.79
C PRO A 34 24.14 16.31 -78.26
N VAL A 35 23.24 17.16 -77.76
CA VAL A 35 23.14 18.55 -78.19
C VAL A 35 23.79 19.48 -77.17
N ARG A 36 24.83 20.20 -77.61
CA ARG A 36 25.76 20.95 -76.74
C ARG A 36 25.30 22.36 -76.43
N PHE A 37 25.03 22.62 -75.16
CA PHE A 37 24.66 23.94 -74.63
C PHE A 37 25.24 24.14 -73.23
N ARG A 38 25.47 25.40 -72.84
CA ARG A 38 25.87 25.78 -71.48
C ARG A 38 24.82 25.33 -70.46
N SER A 39 25.25 24.76 -69.34
CA SER A 39 24.35 24.45 -68.23
C SER A 39 23.82 25.73 -67.57
N TRP A 40 22.54 25.70 -67.21
CA TRP A 40 21.84 26.68 -66.38
C TRP A 40 22.43 26.67 -64.95
N LYS A 41 22.53 25.49 -64.33
CA LYS A 41 23.08 25.32 -62.97
C LYS A 41 24.60 25.53 -62.91
N PHE A 42 25.34 25.14 -63.95
CA PHE A 42 26.80 25.19 -64.02
C PHE A 42 27.27 25.90 -65.31
N PRO A 43 27.23 27.25 -65.39
CA PRO A 43 27.51 27.99 -66.62
C PRO A 43 28.96 27.88 -67.14
N ASP A 44 29.83 27.19 -66.43
CA ASP A 44 31.18 26.76 -66.81
C ASP A 44 31.20 25.46 -67.64
N LYS A 45 30.16 24.63 -67.54
CA LYS A 45 30.05 23.29 -68.15
C LYS A 45 29.03 23.24 -69.29
N GLU A 46 29.10 22.19 -70.11
CA GLU A 46 28.01 21.82 -71.03
C GLU A 46 26.98 20.94 -70.31
N SER A 47 25.69 21.21 -70.53
CA SER A 47 24.57 20.53 -69.87
C SER A 47 24.49 19.04 -70.25
N CYS A 48 24.84 18.68 -71.48
CA CYS A 48 24.92 17.28 -71.92
C CYS A 48 26.05 16.49 -71.23
N ASP A 49 27.05 17.18 -70.67
CA ASP A 49 28.29 16.59 -70.12
C ASP A 49 28.30 16.64 -68.57
N LEU A 50 27.16 16.91 -67.92
CA LEU A 50 27.05 16.84 -66.45
C LEU A 50 27.01 15.38 -65.97
N ASP A 51 27.91 15.04 -65.04
CA ASP A 51 27.83 13.78 -64.28
C ASP A 51 26.69 13.85 -63.27
N LEU A 52 25.51 13.39 -63.69
CA LEU A 52 24.32 13.35 -62.85
C LEU A 52 24.39 12.26 -61.78
N VAL A 53 25.25 11.24 -61.91
CA VAL A 53 25.44 10.24 -60.87
C VAL A 53 26.17 10.89 -59.70
N GLN A 54 27.30 11.55 -59.96
CA GLN A 54 28.03 12.32 -58.95
C GLN A 54 27.17 13.44 -58.33
N LEU A 55 26.39 14.16 -59.14
CA LEU A 55 25.53 15.24 -58.62
C LEU A 55 24.38 14.70 -57.75
N LEU A 56 23.80 13.54 -58.08
CA LEU A 56 22.79 12.91 -57.24
C LEU A 56 23.39 12.20 -56.02
N GLU A 57 24.65 11.74 -56.05
CA GLU A 57 25.36 11.32 -54.83
C GLU A 57 25.70 12.51 -53.92
N GLN A 58 25.97 13.70 -54.51
CA GLN A 58 26.36 14.90 -53.76
C GLN A 58 25.18 15.67 -53.13
N TYR A 59 23.99 15.65 -53.75
CA TYR A 59 22.83 16.47 -53.33
C TYR A 59 21.62 15.59 -52.98
N ASP A 60 21.64 14.99 -51.80
CA ASP A 60 20.55 14.17 -51.24
C ASP A 60 19.92 14.81 -49.98
N TYR A 61 18.96 14.14 -49.35
CA TYR A 61 18.43 14.47 -48.04
C TYR A 61 19.26 13.83 -46.92
N VAL A 62 19.62 14.62 -45.90
CA VAL A 62 20.34 14.17 -44.70
C VAL A 62 19.53 14.54 -43.46
N GLU A 63 19.18 13.56 -42.65
CA GLU A 63 18.38 13.79 -41.43
C GLU A 63 19.14 14.68 -40.43
N GLY A 64 18.48 15.75 -39.98
CA GLY A 64 19.05 16.77 -39.07
C GLY A 64 19.77 17.94 -39.74
N GLU A 65 20.31 17.80 -40.96
CA GLU A 65 21.10 18.86 -41.61
C GLU A 65 20.23 19.82 -42.43
N LYS A 66 19.44 20.64 -41.74
CA LYS A 66 18.45 21.53 -42.38
C LYS A 66 19.04 22.44 -43.48
N GLU A 67 20.15 23.13 -43.21
CA GLU A 67 20.76 24.06 -44.18
C GLU A 67 21.30 23.34 -45.42
N PHE A 68 21.83 22.13 -45.25
CA PHE A 68 22.23 21.27 -46.36
C PHE A 68 21.02 20.84 -47.19
N ASN A 69 19.92 20.43 -46.55
CA ASN A 69 18.71 20.03 -47.26
C ASN A 69 18.06 21.18 -48.04
N GLU A 70 18.02 22.40 -47.49
CA GLU A 70 17.55 23.59 -48.20
C GLU A 70 18.47 23.91 -49.41
N HIS A 71 19.78 23.69 -49.28
CA HIS A 71 20.73 23.81 -50.40
C HIS A 71 20.54 22.72 -51.47
N SER A 72 20.48 21.44 -51.09
CA SER A 72 20.23 20.29 -51.99
C SER A 72 18.92 20.47 -52.74
N HIS A 73 17.81 20.83 -52.07
CA HIS A 73 16.53 21.16 -52.70
C HIS A 73 16.70 22.25 -53.77
N THR A 74 17.43 23.32 -53.47
CA THR A 74 17.67 24.43 -54.40
C THR A 74 18.51 23.98 -55.61
N VAL A 75 19.58 23.21 -55.38
CA VAL A 75 20.46 22.72 -56.46
C VAL A 75 19.74 21.71 -57.36
N LEU A 76 18.92 20.82 -56.78
CA LEU A 76 18.10 19.86 -57.53
C LEU A 76 17.02 20.56 -58.36
N LEU A 77 16.34 21.57 -57.82
CA LEU A 77 15.36 22.37 -58.58
C LEU A 77 16.01 23.09 -59.77
N GLU A 78 17.17 23.69 -59.56
CA GLU A 78 17.97 24.30 -60.64
C GLU A 78 18.48 23.26 -61.66
N LEU A 79 18.71 22.00 -61.25
CA LEU A 79 19.00 20.89 -62.16
C LEU A 79 17.77 20.41 -62.94
N VAL A 80 16.56 20.39 -62.34
CA VAL A 80 15.30 20.14 -63.08
C VAL A 80 15.12 21.19 -64.18
N ILE A 81 15.34 22.47 -63.87
CA ILE A 81 15.31 23.57 -64.85
C ILE A 81 16.36 23.34 -65.94
N ASP A 82 17.59 22.96 -65.57
CA ASP A 82 18.67 22.63 -66.51
C ASP A 82 18.30 21.49 -67.48
N ARG A 83 17.78 20.37 -66.96
CA ARG A 83 17.31 19.23 -67.77
C ARG A 83 16.16 19.63 -68.69
N LEU A 84 15.18 20.37 -68.21
CA LEU A 84 14.04 20.87 -69.01
C LEU A 84 14.49 21.78 -70.16
N LEU A 85 15.47 22.66 -69.92
CA LEU A 85 16.03 23.52 -70.94
C LEU A 85 16.80 22.72 -72.00
N LEU A 86 17.63 21.75 -71.58
CA LEU A 86 18.33 20.86 -72.50
C LEU A 86 17.34 20.03 -73.34
N LEU A 87 16.24 19.55 -72.73
CA LEU A 87 15.22 18.75 -73.40
C LEU A 87 14.44 19.58 -74.44
N LEU A 88 14.06 20.82 -74.10
CA LEU A 88 13.46 21.75 -75.05
C LEU A 88 14.41 22.09 -76.22
N GLN A 89 15.70 22.26 -75.93
CA GLN A 89 16.72 22.58 -76.94
C GLN A 89 17.03 21.38 -77.85
N SER A 90 17.05 20.15 -77.32
CA SER A 90 17.25 18.93 -78.09
C SER A 90 16.02 18.57 -78.93
N PHE A 91 14.80 18.76 -78.41
CA PHE A 91 13.59 18.72 -79.24
C PHE A 91 13.61 19.79 -80.35
N ASN A 92 14.11 21.01 -80.11
CA ASN A 92 14.29 21.98 -81.18
C ASN A 92 15.27 21.50 -82.26
N ALA A 93 16.39 20.88 -81.86
CA ALA A 93 17.36 20.32 -82.81
C ALA A 93 16.75 19.19 -83.65
N TYR A 94 15.99 18.28 -83.01
CA TYR A 94 15.23 17.22 -83.69
C TYR A 94 14.27 17.79 -84.74
N MET A 95 13.55 18.86 -84.41
CA MET A 95 12.60 19.48 -85.33
C MET A 95 13.29 20.20 -86.49
N GLU A 96 14.47 20.80 -86.28
CA GLU A 96 15.26 21.38 -87.38
C GLU A 96 15.86 20.32 -88.31
N GLN A 97 16.21 19.15 -87.77
CA GLN A 97 16.66 17.98 -88.54
C GLN A 97 15.49 17.39 -89.36
N MET A 98 14.30 17.26 -88.77
CA MET A 98 13.06 16.81 -89.46
C MET A 98 12.60 17.76 -90.57
N LEU A 99 12.83 19.07 -90.44
CA LEU A 99 12.52 20.09 -91.44
C LEU A 99 13.48 20.09 -92.65
N GLY A 100 14.38 19.10 -92.76
CA GLY A 100 15.38 19.02 -93.84
C GLY A 100 16.54 20.01 -93.68
N GLY A 101 16.73 20.56 -92.47
CA GLY A 101 17.76 21.55 -92.20
C GLY A 101 19.17 20.95 -92.23
N GLN A 102 19.86 21.06 -93.38
CA GLN A 102 21.31 20.83 -93.47
C GLN A 102 22.11 21.93 -92.74
N ARG A 103 22.03 21.92 -91.41
CA ARG A 103 22.84 22.75 -90.50
C ARG A 103 23.44 21.96 -89.32
N ALA A 104 23.61 20.65 -89.49
CA ALA A 104 24.31 19.78 -88.54
C ALA A 104 25.77 20.20 -88.23
N GLY A 105 26.36 21.13 -89.01
CA GLY A 105 27.75 21.59 -88.81
C GLY A 105 27.94 22.83 -87.92
N ASP A 106 26.93 23.70 -87.74
CA ASP A 106 27.15 25.06 -87.19
C ASP A 106 26.58 25.28 -85.77
N CYS A 107 25.82 24.33 -85.23
CA CYS A 107 25.23 24.46 -83.89
C CYS A 107 26.27 24.56 -82.76
N GLY A 108 27.51 24.11 -82.99
CA GLY A 108 28.61 24.14 -82.02
C GLY A 108 29.25 25.51 -81.75
N LYS A 109 28.70 26.63 -82.27
CA LYS A 109 29.26 27.99 -82.09
C LYS A 109 28.22 29.04 -81.65
N ALA A 110 27.28 28.66 -80.78
CA ALA A 110 26.33 29.57 -80.13
C ALA A 110 26.77 29.98 -78.71
N GLY A 111 28.01 30.46 -78.56
CA GLY A 111 28.64 30.81 -77.27
C GLY A 111 28.15 32.12 -76.62
N GLY A 112 26.83 32.28 -76.45
CA GLY A 112 26.22 33.42 -75.75
C GLY A 112 25.06 32.97 -74.84
N PRO A 113 24.65 33.77 -73.84
CA PRO A 113 23.57 33.40 -72.93
C PRO A 113 22.23 33.28 -73.68
N VAL A 114 21.76 32.05 -73.86
CA VAL A 114 20.55 31.78 -74.65
C VAL A 114 19.31 31.99 -73.78
N CYS A 115 18.75 33.20 -73.82
CA CYS A 115 17.52 33.53 -73.10
C CYS A 115 16.40 32.51 -73.39
N VAL A 116 15.79 31.94 -72.36
CA VAL A 116 14.77 30.86 -72.46
C VAL A 116 13.65 31.20 -73.46
N GLY A 117 13.16 32.45 -73.45
CA GLY A 117 12.13 32.91 -74.39
C GLY A 117 12.51 32.84 -75.88
N LEU A 118 13.81 32.91 -76.22
CA LEU A 118 14.29 32.70 -77.59
C LEU A 118 14.29 31.22 -77.97
N VAL A 119 14.63 30.33 -77.03
CA VAL A 119 14.53 28.87 -77.21
C VAL A 119 13.09 28.48 -77.46
N VAL A 120 12.18 28.86 -76.55
CA VAL A 120 10.74 28.56 -76.64
C VAL A 120 10.16 29.09 -77.96
N ARG A 121 10.48 30.34 -78.34
CA ARG A 121 9.99 30.94 -79.59
C ARG A 121 10.54 30.24 -80.85
N ARG A 122 11.79 29.76 -80.82
CA ARG A 122 12.40 29.00 -81.93
C ARG A 122 11.75 27.61 -82.05
N TYR A 123 11.65 26.89 -80.94
CA TYR A 123 10.95 25.60 -80.85
C TYR A 123 9.51 25.71 -81.36
N TRP A 124 8.73 26.67 -80.85
CA TRP A 124 7.34 26.87 -81.25
C TRP A 124 7.19 27.19 -82.76
N LYS A 125 8.07 28.01 -83.32
CA LYS A 125 8.10 28.29 -84.76
C LYS A 125 8.40 27.01 -85.58
N ASN A 126 9.37 26.21 -85.14
CA ASN A 126 9.75 24.98 -85.82
C ASN A 126 8.65 23.90 -85.68
N LEU A 127 7.96 23.84 -84.55
CA LEU A 127 6.80 22.97 -84.32
C LEU A 127 5.63 23.32 -85.25
N ILE A 128 5.28 24.60 -85.40
CA ILE A 128 4.28 25.06 -86.37
C ILE A 128 4.72 24.73 -87.81
N SER A 129 6.00 24.93 -88.13
CA SER A 129 6.54 24.64 -89.47
C SER A 129 6.43 23.15 -89.80
N CYS A 130 6.87 22.28 -88.88
CA CYS A 130 6.87 20.83 -89.09
C CYS A 130 5.45 20.24 -89.12
N THR A 131 4.54 20.73 -88.27
CA THR A 131 3.13 20.29 -88.29
C THR A 131 2.41 20.74 -89.55
N SER A 132 2.70 21.92 -90.09
CA SER A 132 2.15 22.37 -91.39
C SER A 132 2.67 21.53 -92.56
N GLN A 133 3.99 21.23 -92.60
CA GLN A 133 4.61 20.40 -93.62
C GLN A 133 4.13 18.94 -93.55
N GLN A 134 3.96 18.38 -92.35
CA GLN A 134 3.38 17.05 -92.15
C GLN A 134 1.90 16.98 -92.55
N ARG A 135 1.13 18.08 -92.39
CA ARG A 135 -0.26 18.18 -92.84
C ARG A 135 -0.35 18.21 -94.37
N GLN A 136 0.57 18.92 -95.04
CA GLN A 136 0.70 18.92 -96.50
C GLN A 136 1.13 17.54 -97.03
N GLN A 137 2.10 16.87 -96.39
CA GLN A 137 2.46 15.49 -96.75
C GLN A 137 1.27 14.53 -96.61
N LYS A 138 0.52 14.58 -95.50
CA LYS A 138 -0.69 13.75 -95.31
C LYS A 138 -1.75 14.02 -96.37
N GLN A 139 -1.90 15.26 -96.84
CA GLN A 139 -2.80 15.56 -97.97
C GLN A 139 -2.30 14.98 -99.30
N SER A 140 -0.98 15.03 -99.58
CA SER A 140 -0.40 14.44 -100.80
C SER A 140 -0.48 12.91 -100.86
N VAL A 141 -0.47 12.23 -99.71
CA VAL A 141 -0.55 10.75 -99.62
C VAL A 141 -1.99 10.24 -99.86
N VAL A 142 -3.02 11.06 -99.61
CA VAL A 142 -4.42 10.73 -99.91
C VAL A 142 -4.74 10.80 -101.42
N SER A 143 -3.78 11.25 -102.26
CA SER A 143 -3.95 11.42 -103.71
C SER A 143 -3.41 10.27 -104.57
N ARG A 144 -3.24 9.05 -104.03
CA ARG A 144 -2.99 7.82 -104.82
C ARG A 144 -4.08 6.77 -104.56
N PRO A 145 -4.91 6.42 -105.55
CA PRO A 145 -5.64 5.16 -105.51
C PRO A 145 -4.66 4.00 -105.78
N GLU A 146 -4.74 2.94 -104.99
CA GLU A 146 -4.16 1.65 -105.35
C GLU A 146 -5.21 0.84 -106.12
N SER A 147 -4.92 0.49 -107.37
CA SER A 147 -5.68 -0.49 -108.14
C SER A 147 -4.72 -1.62 -108.53
N SER A 148 -4.78 -2.73 -107.80
CA SER A 148 -3.90 -3.87 -107.98
C SER A 148 -4.28 -4.71 -109.19
N THR A 149 -3.34 -4.85 -110.13
CA THR A 149 -3.07 -6.03 -110.99
C THR A 149 -4.24 -6.85 -111.54
N GLU A 150 -4.29 -6.97 -112.87
CA GLU A 150 -3.93 -8.26 -113.50
C GLU A 150 -3.45 -8.11 -114.97
N SER A 151 -2.41 -8.90 -115.29
CA SER A 151 -2.06 -9.57 -116.56
C SER A 151 -2.01 -8.84 -117.93
N ASP A 152 -0.78 -8.85 -118.49
CA ASP A 152 -0.36 -8.76 -119.92
C ASP A 152 -1.06 -9.81 -120.85
N PRO A 153 -0.95 -9.81 -122.22
CA PRO A 153 0.21 -9.34 -123.00
C PRO A 153 -0.02 -8.55 -124.33
N GLN A 154 1.04 -7.82 -124.72
CA GLN A 154 1.58 -7.56 -126.08
C GLN A 154 0.65 -7.28 -127.30
N ILE A 155 0.98 -6.22 -128.07
CA ILE A 155 1.62 -6.33 -129.41
C ILE A 155 2.04 -4.93 -129.93
N SER A 156 2.98 -4.85 -130.88
CA SER A 156 3.68 -3.63 -131.32
C SER A 156 3.31 -3.12 -132.73
N SER A 157 3.17 -1.80 -132.89
CA SER A 157 3.40 -1.00 -134.12
C SER A 157 3.21 0.50 -133.79
N SER A 158 3.97 1.52 -134.21
CA SER A 158 5.06 1.74 -135.18
C SER A 158 4.69 1.82 -136.67
N THR A 159 5.42 2.69 -137.42
CA THR A 159 5.14 3.20 -138.80
C THR A 159 3.88 4.10 -138.87
N SER A 160 3.85 5.34 -139.39
CA SER A 160 4.70 6.13 -140.34
C SER A 160 4.52 5.79 -141.82
N GLN A 161 4.71 6.80 -142.69
CA GLN A 161 4.66 6.77 -144.17
C GLN A 161 3.27 6.54 -144.82
N HIS A 162 3.01 6.89 -146.10
CA HIS A 162 3.33 8.11 -146.87
C HIS A 162 2.53 8.10 -148.20
N SER A 163 2.06 9.26 -148.69
CA SER A 163 1.53 9.43 -150.08
C SER A 163 0.23 8.61 -150.36
N THR A 164 -0.49 8.68 -151.50
CA THR A 164 -0.30 9.27 -152.85
C THR A 164 -1.55 10.00 -153.39
N SER A 165 -1.33 10.78 -154.45
CA SER A 165 -2.31 11.46 -155.32
C SER A 165 -3.38 10.58 -156.00
N SER A 166 -4.56 11.16 -156.29
CA SER A 166 -5.25 10.97 -157.58
C SER A 166 -6.38 12.01 -157.85
N LEU A 167 -6.18 12.85 -158.86
CA LEU A 167 -7.24 13.31 -159.80
C LEU A 167 -7.69 12.09 -160.66
N PRO A 168 -8.82 12.07 -161.43
CA PRO A 168 -9.36 13.18 -162.22
C PRO A 168 -10.94 13.25 -162.23
N PRO A 169 -11.69 13.44 -163.34
CA PRO A 169 -12.26 14.76 -163.61
C PRO A 169 -13.76 14.80 -164.02
N ALA A 170 -14.24 16.04 -164.21
CA ALA A 170 -15.24 16.46 -165.21
C ALA A 170 -16.64 15.80 -165.26
N SER A 171 -17.68 16.65 -165.24
CA SER A 171 -18.62 16.75 -166.38
C SER A 171 -19.41 18.06 -166.34
N CYS A 172 -19.84 18.53 -167.51
CA CYS A 172 -20.52 19.83 -167.67
C CYS A 172 -22.03 19.75 -167.37
N GLY A 173 -22.54 20.69 -166.59
CA GLY A 173 -23.98 20.92 -166.42
C GLY A 173 -24.43 22.24 -167.03
N LEU A 174 -24.56 22.31 -168.37
CA LEU A 174 -25.19 23.48 -168.99
C LEU A 174 -26.70 23.45 -168.72
N GLN A 175 -27.26 24.50 -168.10
CA GLN A 175 -28.69 24.79 -168.22
C GLN A 175 -28.96 26.26 -168.55
N THR A 176 -29.56 26.42 -169.73
CA THR A 176 -30.54 27.46 -170.09
C THR A 176 -30.15 28.92 -169.82
N SER A 177 -29.39 29.47 -170.76
CA SER A 177 -29.41 30.89 -171.09
C SER A 177 -30.83 31.37 -171.44
N SER A 178 -31.43 32.23 -170.61
CA SER A 178 -32.63 33.01 -170.97
C SER A 178 -32.25 34.35 -171.61
N THR A 179 -31.36 34.32 -172.60
CA THR A 179 -31.05 35.49 -173.43
C THR A 179 -32.31 35.90 -174.21
N PRO A 180 -32.68 37.20 -174.25
CA PRO A 180 -33.76 37.64 -175.12
C PRO A 180 -33.44 37.31 -176.57
N SER A 181 -34.44 36.88 -177.33
CA SER A 181 -34.32 36.58 -178.76
C SER A 181 -34.09 37.87 -179.57
N LEU A 182 -32.86 38.40 -179.51
CA LEU A 182 -32.35 39.38 -180.45
C LEU A 182 -32.38 38.75 -181.85
N ARG A 183 -33.46 39.07 -182.58
CA ARG A 183 -33.55 38.83 -184.02
C ARG A 183 -32.51 39.70 -184.71
N SER A 184 -31.29 39.21 -184.79
CA SER A 184 -30.23 39.71 -185.66
C SER A 184 -30.67 39.57 -187.11
N ARG A 185 -31.51 40.52 -187.56
CA ARG A 185 -31.78 40.76 -188.97
C ARG A 185 -30.42 41.07 -189.60
N SER A 186 -29.92 40.16 -190.42
CA SER A 186 -28.78 40.39 -191.29
C SER A 186 -29.15 41.45 -192.34
N VAL A 187 -29.10 42.72 -191.96
CA VAL A 187 -29.33 43.85 -192.86
C VAL A 187 -28.09 44.01 -193.74
N SER A 188 -28.15 43.40 -194.92
CA SER A 188 -27.04 43.28 -195.87
C SER A 188 -26.79 44.57 -196.67
N CYS A 189 -26.41 45.66 -195.99
CA CYS A 189 -26.00 46.92 -196.63
C CYS A 189 -25.20 47.86 -195.71
N GLN A 190 -23.93 47.55 -195.44
CA GLN A 190 -22.92 48.61 -195.28
C GLN A 190 -22.24 48.85 -196.63
N THR A 191 -22.41 50.06 -197.16
CA THR A 191 -21.58 50.61 -198.24
C THR A 191 -20.24 51.06 -197.66
N VAL A 192 -19.23 51.27 -198.51
CA VAL A 192 -17.89 51.74 -198.06
C VAL A 192 -17.97 53.04 -197.25
N GLU A 193 -18.90 53.93 -197.59
CA GLU A 193 -19.16 55.19 -196.87
C GLU A 193 -19.82 54.98 -195.49
N SER A 194 -20.68 53.96 -195.36
CA SER A 194 -21.37 53.64 -194.10
C SER A 194 -20.63 52.63 -193.21
N ALA A 195 -19.48 52.12 -193.66
CA ALA A 195 -18.50 51.44 -192.81
C ALA A 195 -17.78 52.41 -191.85
N LEU A 196 -17.78 53.71 -192.14
CA LEU A 196 -17.05 54.75 -191.39
C LEU A 196 -17.78 55.28 -190.15
N VAL A 197 -18.97 54.76 -189.80
CA VAL A 197 -19.76 55.21 -188.64
C VAL A 197 -20.41 54.00 -187.94
N PRO A 198 -20.30 53.84 -186.61
CA PRO A 198 -21.04 52.81 -185.87
C PRO A 198 -22.56 53.01 -186.00
N CYS A 199 -23.32 51.92 -186.13
CA CYS A 199 -24.78 52.03 -186.09
C CYS A 199 -25.26 52.41 -184.67
N ALA A 200 -26.50 52.92 -184.56
CA ALA A 200 -27.05 53.39 -183.29
C ALA A 200 -27.04 52.30 -182.17
N ALA A 201 -27.18 51.03 -182.52
CA ALA A 201 -27.06 49.92 -181.57
C ALA A 201 -25.62 49.75 -181.05
N CYS A 202 -24.61 49.84 -181.92
CA CYS A 202 -23.20 49.82 -181.50
C CYS A 202 -22.84 51.02 -180.64
N ALA A 203 -23.35 52.22 -180.96
CA ALA A 203 -23.14 53.42 -180.14
C ALA A 203 -23.78 53.27 -178.74
N GLY A 204 -25.00 52.75 -178.65
CA GLY A 204 -25.66 52.46 -177.38
C GLY A 204 -24.91 51.43 -176.53
N VAL A 205 -24.39 50.37 -177.16
CA VAL A 205 -23.53 49.38 -176.47
C VAL A 205 -22.22 50.00 -175.99
N GLN A 206 -21.57 50.87 -176.77
CA GLN A 206 -20.33 51.54 -176.35
C GLN A 206 -20.58 52.53 -175.20
N SER A 207 -21.71 53.25 -175.17
CA SER A 207 -22.09 54.07 -174.01
C SER A 207 -22.34 53.21 -172.76
N SER A 208 -23.15 52.15 -172.89
CA SER A 208 -23.43 51.24 -171.77
C SER A 208 -22.17 50.55 -171.23
N LEU A 209 -21.18 50.28 -172.07
CA LEU A 209 -19.87 49.81 -171.63
C LEU A 209 -19.16 50.87 -170.80
N GLN A 210 -19.05 52.11 -171.29
CA GLN A 210 -18.43 53.22 -170.54
C GLN A 210 -19.05 53.39 -169.15
N ASP A 211 -20.38 53.42 -169.05
CA ASP A 211 -21.07 53.57 -167.77
C ASP A 211 -20.82 52.38 -166.83
N SER A 212 -20.73 51.15 -167.37
CA SER A 212 -20.36 49.97 -166.59
C SER A 212 -18.91 50.01 -166.08
N ALA A 213 -17.96 50.57 -166.85
CA ALA A 213 -16.58 50.72 -166.39
C ALA A 213 -16.42 51.86 -165.39
N ARG A 214 -17.15 52.98 -165.55
CA ARG A 214 -17.23 54.04 -164.53
C ARG A 214 -17.74 53.48 -163.20
N ALA A 215 -18.74 52.58 -163.24
CA ALA A 215 -19.26 51.90 -162.06
C ALA A 215 -18.28 50.86 -161.46
N VAL A 216 -17.56 50.09 -162.28
CA VAL A 216 -16.51 49.17 -161.79
C VAL A 216 -15.32 49.95 -161.19
N ALA A 217 -14.93 51.06 -161.81
CA ALA A 217 -13.85 51.92 -161.33
C ALA A 217 -14.19 52.60 -160.00
N SER A 218 -15.41 53.13 -159.84
CA SER A 218 -15.85 53.73 -158.58
C SER A 218 -16.05 52.66 -157.48
N LEU A 219 -16.49 51.45 -157.83
CA LEU A 219 -16.53 50.32 -156.89
C LEU A 219 -15.13 49.91 -156.42
N CYS A 220 -14.16 49.80 -157.34
CA CYS A 220 -12.76 49.54 -156.97
C CYS A 220 -12.23 50.63 -156.05
N GLN A 221 -12.44 51.90 -156.39
CA GLN A 221 -12.02 53.04 -155.57
C GLN A 221 -12.67 53.03 -154.17
N ALA A 222 -13.97 52.72 -154.06
CA ALA A 222 -14.68 52.63 -152.80
C ALA A 222 -14.19 51.46 -151.90
N LEU A 223 -13.69 50.38 -152.52
CA LEU A 223 -13.07 49.24 -151.83
C LEU A 223 -11.54 49.41 -151.62
N GLY A 224 -10.95 50.53 -152.03
CA GLY A 224 -9.50 50.76 -151.96
C GLY A 224 -8.66 49.91 -152.92
N LEU A 225 -9.29 49.30 -153.93
CA LEU A 225 -8.66 48.41 -154.91
C LEU A 225 -8.12 49.20 -156.12
N SER A 226 -7.05 48.69 -156.71
CA SER A 226 -6.54 49.19 -158.00
C SER A 226 -7.51 48.86 -159.14
N CYS A 227 -7.58 49.75 -160.13
CA CYS A 227 -8.46 49.64 -161.30
C CYS A 227 -7.66 49.84 -162.60
N SER A 228 -7.62 48.81 -163.44
CA SER A 228 -7.02 48.86 -164.78
C SER A 228 -7.81 49.79 -165.70
N LEU A 229 -9.15 49.70 -165.65
CA LEU A 229 -10.07 50.48 -166.48
C LEU A 229 -9.90 51.99 -166.32
N TRP A 230 -9.39 52.48 -165.18
CA TRP A 230 -9.19 53.92 -164.96
C TRP A 230 -8.25 54.53 -166.00
N SER A 231 -7.10 53.87 -166.23
CA SER A 231 -6.13 54.29 -167.24
C SER A 231 -6.67 54.15 -168.67
N PHE A 232 -7.51 53.15 -168.91
CA PHE A 232 -8.13 52.90 -170.21
C PHE A 232 -9.24 53.93 -170.54
N LEU A 233 -10.09 54.24 -169.56
CA LEU A 233 -11.15 55.25 -169.66
C LEU A 233 -10.54 56.62 -170.01
N GLN A 234 -9.52 57.05 -169.26
CA GLN A 234 -8.82 58.29 -169.53
C GLN A 234 -8.18 58.29 -170.93
N ALA A 235 -7.47 57.23 -171.31
CA ALA A 235 -6.87 57.13 -172.64
C ALA A 235 -7.89 57.19 -173.78
N VAL A 236 -9.08 56.60 -173.63
CA VAL A 236 -10.17 56.70 -174.61
C VAL A 236 -10.78 58.10 -174.66
N GLU A 237 -10.98 58.74 -173.51
CA GLU A 237 -11.53 60.09 -173.43
C GLU A 237 -10.56 61.14 -174.03
N GLU A 238 -9.26 60.94 -173.88
CA GLU A 238 -8.22 61.80 -174.48
C GLU A 238 -7.97 61.53 -175.97
N THR A 239 -7.93 60.26 -176.41
CA THR A 239 -7.55 59.90 -177.80
C THR A 239 -8.72 59.79 -178.78
N LEU A 240 -9.93 59.43 -178.31
CA LEU A 240 -11.09 59.17 -179.14
C LEU A 240 -12.18 60.22 -178.92
N GLN A 241 -11.93 61.45 -179.39
CA GLN A 241 -12.86 62.60 -179.36
C GLN A 241 -14.23 62.35 -180.05
N LEU A 242 -14.39 61.22 -180.76
CA LEU A 242 -15.65 60.76 -181.36
C LEU A 242 -16.33 59.61 -180.59
N GLY A 243 -15.75 59.12 -179.49
CA GLY A 243 -16.31 58.08 -178.62
C GLY A 243 -16.35 56.67 -179.22
N ARG A 244 -15.52 56.36 -180.21
CA ARG A 244 -15.60 55.14 -181.04
C ARG A 244 -14.53 54.11 -180.70
N LEU A 245 -14.89 53.06 -179.99
CA LEU A 245 -14.00 51.92 -179.72
C LEU A 245 -13.88 51.02 -180.96
N SER A 246 -12.65 50.63 -181.32
CA SER A 246 -12.40 49.58 -182.32
C SER A 246 -12.65 48.18 -181.74
N ALA A 247 -12.61 47.15 -182.59
CA ALA A 247 -12.69 45.77 -182.14
C ALA A 247 -11.55 45.39 -181.16
N CYS A 248 -10.34 45.95 -181.36
CA CYS A 248 -9.21 45.71 -180.45
C CYS A 248 -9.45 46.39 -179.10
N ASP A 249 -9.94 47.63 -179.11
CA ASP A 249 -10.25 48.40 -177.89
C ASP A 249 -11.33 47.71 -177.06
N LEU A 250 -12.37 47.16 -177.72
CA LEU A 250 -13.40 46.36 -177.06
C LEU A 250 -12.86 45.06 -176.44
N THR A 251 -11.90 44.39 -177.08
CA THR A 251 -11.26 43.20 -176.47
C THR A 251 -10.34 43.54 -175.29
N LEU A 252 -9.63 44.68 -175.35
CA LEU A 252 -8.81 45.17 -174.24
C LEU A 252 -9.68 45.64 -173.07
N TRP A 253 -10.75 46.38 -173.35
CA TRP A 253 -11.79 46.75 -172.39
C TRP A 253 -12.32 45.55 -171.64
N ALA A 254 -12.79 44.52 -172.35
CA ALA A 254 -13.36 43.32 -171.75
C ALA A 254 -12.34 42.61 -170.84
N ARG A 255 -11.06 42.57 -171.24
CA ARG A 255 -9.97 41.97 -170.46
C ARG A 255 -9.71 42.74 -169.16
N GLU A 256 -9.61 44.08 -169.22
CA GLU A 256 -9.35 44.91 -168.04
C GLU A 256 -10.57 44.98 -167.11
N GLN A 257 -11.79 45.07 -167.65
CA GLN A 257 -13.02 44.99 -166.85
C GLN A 257 -13.15 43.63 -166.15
N GLN A 258 -12.77 42.53 -166.81
CA GLN A 258 -12.70 41.20 -166.20
C GLN A 258 -11.55 41.06 -165.19
N ALA A 259 -10.46 41.83 -165.32
CA ALA A 259 -9.40 41.87 -164.30
C ALA A 259 -9.86 42.63 -163.04
N ASP A 260 -10.47 43.79 -163.21
CA ASP A 260 -10.99 44.61 -162.11
C ASP A 260 -12.14 43.90 -161.36
N LEU A 261 -13.10 43.30 -162.09
CA LEU A 261 -14.16 42.48 -161.49
C LEU A 261 -13.63 41.24 -160.75
N ARG A 262 -12.49 40.67 -161.17
CA ARG A 262 -11.84 39.58 -160.42
C ARG A 262 -11.23 40.09 -159.11
N ARG A 263 -10.53 41.22 -159.09
CA ARG A 263 -10.01 41.82 -157.84
C ARG A 263 -11.15 42.13 -156.86
N VAL A 264 -12.29 42.64 -157.35
CA VAL A 264 -13.49 42.86 -156.53
C VAL A 264 -14.04 41.54 -155.98
N HIS A 265 -14.13 40.49 -156.80
CA HIS A 265 -14.57 39.17 -156.35
C HIS A 265 -13.64 38.56 -155.30
N GLU A 266 -12.32 38.59 -155.54
CA GLU A 266 -11.26 38.12 -154.62
C GLU A 266 -11.29 38.88 -153.28
N HIS A 267 -11.55 40.20 -153.31
CA HIS A 267 -11.72 40.99 -152.10
C HIS A 267 -13.02 40.63 -151.34
N VAL A 268 -14.14 40.50 -152.05
CA VAL A 268 -15.43 40.14 -151.43
C VAL A 268 -15.38 38.74 -150.81
N THR A 269 -14.79 37.75 -151.49
CA THR A 269 -14.62 36.40 -150.92
C THR A 269 -13.69 36.43 -149.72
N HIS A 270 -12.57 37.15 -149.77
CA HIS A 270 -11.68 37.28 -148.61
C HIS A 270 -12.38 37.96 -147.41
N VAL A 271 -13.21 38.97 -147.64
CA VAL A 271 -14.00 39.62 -146.58
C VAL A 271 -15.08 38.68 -146.02
N GLN A 272 -15.69 37.85 -146.86
CA GLN A 272 -16.64 36.81 -146.42
C GLN A 272 -15.95 35.74 -145.56
N GLU A 273 -14.86 35.13 -146.06
CA GLU A 273 -14.03 34.19 -145.30
C GLU A 273 -13.56 34.78 -143.97
N LYS A 274 -13.18 36.07 -143.97
CA LYS A 274 -12.72 36.74 -142.75
C LYS A 274 -13.87 37.04 -141.78
N ALA A 275 -15.06 37.38 -142.27
CA ALA A 275 -16.25 37.55 -141.45
C ALA A 275 -16.67 36.22 -140.81
N GLU A 276 -16.75 35.13 -141.59
CA GLU A 276 -17.05 33.77 -141.10
C GLU A 276 -16.03 33.31 -140.05
N SER A 277 -14.73 33.52 -140.32
CA SER A 277 -13.64 33.27 -139.38
C SER A 277 -13.83 34.04 -138.06
N LEU A 278 -14.18 35.33 -138.14
CA LEU A 278 -14.42 36.16 -136.96
C LEU A 278 -15.68 35.72 -136.19
N THR A 279 -16.78 35.40 -136.88
CA THR A 279 -18.00 34.86 -136.27
C THR A 279 -17.73 33.55 -135.53
N HIS A 280 -16.96 32.62 -136.11
CA HIS A 280 -16.58 31.40 -135.41
C HIS A 280 -15.69 31.68 -134.17
N THR A 281 -14.73 32.62 -134.26
CA THR A 281 -13.92 32.98 -133.08
C THR A 281 -14.73 33.66 -131.99
N LEU A 282 -15.75 34.45 -132.35
CA LEU A 282 -16.67 35.05 -131.39
C LEU A 282 -17.52 33.97 -130.70
N GLN A 283 -18.14 33.08 -131.47
CA GLN A 283 -18.93 31.97 -130.93
C GLN A 283 -18.13 31.13 -129.93
N ARG A 284 -16.89 30.75 -130.27
CA ARG A 284 -16.01 30.02 -129.34
C ARG A 284 -15.72 30.82 -128.07
N ALA A 285 -15.47 32.13 -128.18
CA ALA A 285 -15.23 32.97 -127.01
C ALA A 285 -16.49 33.15 -126.13
N GLU A 286 -17.68 33.07 -126.70
CA GLU A 286 -18.95 33.06 -125.95
C GLU A 286 -19.21 31.70 -125.27
N GLU A 287 -18.90 30.59 -125.94
CA GLU A 287 -18.91 29.24 -125.36
C GLU A 287 -17.93 29.14 -124.18
N GLU A 288 -16.68 29.58 -124.37
CA GLU A 288 -15.65 29.64 -123.33
C GLU A 288 -16.07 30.54 -122.14
N ARG A 289 -16.69 31.70 -122.41
CA ARG A 289 -17.24 32.61 -121.38
C ARG A 289 -18.31 31.92 -120.54
N ASP A 290 -19.26 31.25 -121.18
CA ASP A 290 -20.41 30.68 -120.49
C ASP A 290 -20.05 29.34 -119.82
N GLU A 291 -19.08 28.59 -120.34
CA GLU A 291 -18.38 27.53 -119.61
C GLU A 291 -17.70 28.07 -118.34
N LEU A 292 -16.90 29.14 -118.43
CA LEU A 292 -16.21 29.74 -117.29
C LEU A 292 -17.20 30.26 -116.24
N ARG A 293 -18.32 30.87 -116.66
CA ARG A 293 -19.42 31.26 -115.76
C ARG A 293 -20.00 30.04 -115.05
N ALA A 294 -20.33 28.98 -115.79
CA ALA A 294 -20.87 27.75 -115.20
C ALA A 294 -19.85 27.02 -114.30
N ARG A 295 -18.55 27.13 -114.53
CA ARG A 295 -17.50 26.62 -113.62
C ARG A 295 -17.50 27.45 -112.32
N LEU A 296 -17.43 28.78 -112.43
CA LEU A 296 -17.46 29.71 -111.31
C LEU A 296 -18.71 29.53 -110.42
N ASP A 297 -19.88 29.31 -111.02
CA ASP A 297 -21.12 29.13 -110.25
C ASP A 297 -21.16 27.80 -109.49
N ARG A 298 -20.68 26.70 -110.11
CA ARG A 298 -20.46 25.42 -109.38
C ARG A 298 -19.45 25.55 -108.24
N GLU A 299 -18.38 26.32 -108.45
CA GLU A 299 -17.38 26.61 -107.42
C GLU A 299 -17.99 27.38 -106.24
N LYS A 300 -18.78 28.44 -106.51
CA LYS A 300 -19.52 29.18 -105.46
C LYS A 300 -20.40 28.23 -104.65
N GLU A 301 -21.26 27.45 -105.29
CA GLU A 301 -22.15 26.52 -104.60
C GLU A 301 -21.36 25.49 -103.76
N SER A 302 -20.26 24.95 -104.29
CA SER A 302 -19.42 23.99 -103.55
C SER A 302 -18.80 24.63 -102.31
N SER A 303 -18.38 25.90 -102.43
CA SER A 303 -17.79 26.69 -101.35
C SER A 303 -18.85 27.11 -100.32
N GLU A 304 -20.09 27.35 -100.72
CA GLU A 304 -21.24 27.60 -99.84
C GLU A 304 -21.61 26.33 -99.05
N ARG A 305 -21.71 25.17 -99.72
CA ARG A 305 -21.91 23.86 -99.06
C ARG A 305 -20.80 23.59 -98.04
N GLU A 306 -19.53 23.81 -98.39
CA GLU A 306 -18.42 23.60 -97.46
C GLU A 306 -18.51 24.54 -96.23
N ARG A 307 -18.93 25.79 -96.42
CA ARG A 307 -19.20 26.73 -95.31
C ARG A 307 -20.36 26.28 -94.43
N GLU A 308 -21.45 25.77 -95.01
CA GLU A 308 -22.57 25.24 -94.21
C GLU A 308 -22.16 24.01 -93.40
N GLU A 309 -21.48 23.04 -94.01
CA GLU A 309 -20.99 21.87 -93.28
C GLU A 309 -19.97 22.25 -92.20
N ARG A 310 -19.13 23.27 -92.46
CA ARG A 310 -18.19 23.81 -91.48
C ARG A 310 -18.92 24.40 -90.27
N ARG A 311 -19.95 25.23 -90.48
CA ARG A 311 -20.83 25.73 -89.40
C ARG A 311 -21.45 24.56 -88.63
N ARG A 312 -22.11 23.61 -89.31
CA ARG A 312 -22.72 22.43 -88.67
C ARG A 312 -21.72 21.62 -87.82
N ARG A 313 -20.43 21.58 -88.20
CA ARG A 313 -19.36 20.95 -87.41
C ARG A 313 -18.90 21.82 -86.24
N GLU A 314 -18.89 23.14 -86.40
CA GLU A 314 -18.58 24.11 -85.34
C GLU A 314 -19.71 24.10 -84.28
N ASP A 315 -20.97 24.21 -84.69
CA ASP A 315 -22.18 24.12 -83.84
C ASP A 315 -22.22 22.80 -83.02
N GLU A 316 -21.93 21.67 -83.68
CA GLU A 316 -21.90 20.33 -83.07
C GLU A 316 -20.72 20.14 -82.09
N LEU A 317 -19.58 20.81 -82.33
CA LEU A 317 -18.46 20.83 -81.39
C LEU A 317 -18.73 21.75 -80.20
N GLU A 318 -19.42 22.87 -80.41
CA GLU A 318 -19.83 23.78 -79.33
C GLU A 318 -20.86 23.11 -78.42
N ARG A 319 -21.91 22.48 -78.97
CA ARG A 319 -22.88 21.67 -78.21
C ARG A 319 -22.20 20.59 -77.36
N ARG A 320 -21.26 19.83 -77.95
CA ARG A 320 -20.49 18.81 -77.21
C ARG A 320 -19.64 19.42 -76.10
N LEU A 321 -19.03 20.59 -76.34
CA LEU A 321 -18.25 21.32 -75.35
C LEU A 321 -19.14 21.84 -74.20
N GLU A 322 -20.39 22.22 -74.47
CA GLU A 322 -21.36 22.60 -73.43
C GLU A 322 -21.84 21.40 -72.61
N GLU A 323 -22.16 20.28 -73.24
CA GLU A 323 -22.46 19.02 -72.56
C GLU A 323 -21.30 18.55 -71.68
N GLU A 324 -20.07 18.63 -72.19
CA GLU A 324 -18.85 18.31 -71.45
C GLU A 324 -18.53 19.32 -70.32
N LYS A 325 -18.89 20.60 -70.45
CA LYS A 325 -18.84 21.56 -69.33
C LYS A 325 -19.85 21.19 -68.25
N LEU A 326 -21.12 20.97 -68.63
CA LEU A 326 -22.19 20.64 -67.69
C LEU A 326 -21.87 19.39 -66.88
N ARG A 327 -21.38 18.33 -67.53
CA ARG A 327 -20.95 17.09 -66.86
C ARG A 327 -19.80 17.33 -65.88
N ARG A 328 -18.81 18.18 -66.22
CA ARG A 328 -17.76 18.59 -65.27
C ARG A 328 -18.32 19.39 -64.10
N ASP A 329 -19.28 20.28 -64.34
CA ASP A 329 -19.92 21.06 -63.27
C ASP A 329 -20.79 20.18 -62.35
N GLU A 330 -21.31 19.04 -62.84
CA GLU A 330 -22.02 18.02 -62.05
C GLU A 330 -21.04 17.10 -61.28
N GLU A 331 -19.96 16.66 -61.93
CA GLU A 331 -18.85 15.92 -61.29
C GLU A 331 -18.15 16.76 -60.20
N LEU A 332 -18.01 18.07 -60.39
CA LEU A 332 -17.45 18.98 -59.38
C LEU A 332 -18.39 19.20 -58.19
N LYS A 333 -19.71 19.27 -58.40
CA LYS A 333 -20.70 19.37 -57.31
C LYS A 333 -20.72 18.10 -56.47
N THR A 334 -20.85 16.94 -57.10
CA THR A 334 -20.85 15.64 -56.40
C THR A 334 -19.54 15.43 -55.63
N GLN A 335 -18.38 15.72 -56.23
CA GLN A 335 -17.11 15.70 -55.49
C GLN A 335 -17.02 16.73 -54.35
N GLN A 336 -17.73 17.86 -54.41
CA GLN A 336 -17.80 18.80 -53.28
C GLN A 336 -18.69 18.26 -52.17
N GLU A 337 -19.85 17.71 -52.51
CA GLU A 337 -20.77 17.07 -51.57
C GLU A 337 -20.07 15.91 -50.83
N GLU A 338 -19.41 15.01 -51.55
CA GLU A 338 -18.57 13.94 -50.99
C GLU A 338 -17.47 14.48 -50.05
N LYS A 339 -16.75 15.54 -50.45
CA LYS A 339 -15.73 16.18 -49.61
C LYS A 339 -16.33 16.77 -48.34
N GLU A 340 -17.51 17.38 -48.42
CA GLU A 340 -18.21 17.91 -47.26
C GLU A 340 -18.74 16.82 -46.32
N GLU A 341 -19.21 15.68 -46.85
CA GLU A 341 -19.57 14.50 -46.05
C GLU A 341 -18.36 13.87 -45.35
N LEU A 342 -17.25 13.66 -46.08
CA LEU A 342 -16.00 13.17 -45.51
C LEU A 342 -15.46 14.12 -44.42
N ARG A 343 -15.57 15.44 -44.64
CA ARG A 343 -15.20 16.47 -43.65
C ARG A 343 -16.06 16.37 -42.38
N LYS A 344 -17.39 16.29 -42.52
CA LYS A 344 -18.33 16.07 -41.40
C LYS A 344 -18.04 14.76 -40.66
N GLY A 345 -17.69 13.70 -41.39
CA GLY A 345 -17.29 12.41 -40.84
C GLY A 345 -15.98 12.48 -40.04
N SER A 346 -14.98 13.22 -40.54
CA SER A 346 -13.72 13.48 -39.83
C SER A 346 -13.93 14.25 -38.53
N GLU A 347 -14.70 15.34 -38.57
CA GLU A 347 -15.06 16.13 -37.38
C GLU A 347 -15.77 15.26 -36.32
N ALA A 348 -16.71 14.41 -36.75
CA ALA A 348 -17.44 13.50 -35.87
C ALA A 348 -16.59 12.34 -35.30
N LEU A 349 -15.42 12.03 -35.91
CA LEU A 349 -14.45 11.08 -35.37
C LEU A 349 -13.47 11.76 -34.43
N GLU A 350 -13.03 12.99 -34.73
CA GLU A 350 -12.15 13.80 -33.88
C GLU A 350 -12.80 14.13 -32.52
N VAL A 351 -14.11 14.43 -32.52
CA VAL A 351 -14.89 14.56 -31.28
C VAL A 351 -14.89 13.25 -30.48
N LYS A 352 -15.15 12.09 -31.11
CA LYS A 352 -15.16 10.78 -30.42
C LYS A 352 -13.79 10.37 -29.88
N ILE A 353 -12.72 10.72 -30.58
CA ILE A 353 -11.35 10.52 -30.09
C ILE A 353 -11.14 11.37 -28.83
N SER A 354 -11.55 12.64 -28.85
CA SER A 354 -11.47 13.54 -27.69
C SER A 354 -12.30 13.04 -26.49
N GLU A 355 -13.50 12.50 -26.75
CA GLU A 355 -14.35 11.86 -25.73
C GLU A 355 -13.65 10.63 -25.11
N LEU A 356 -13.15 9.71 -25.94
CA LEU A 356 -12.45 8.50 -25.48
C LEU A 356 -11.12 8.80 -24.77
N GLU A 357 -10.38 9.85 -25.18
CA GLU A 357 -9.19 10.31 -24.46
C GLU A 357 -9.54 10.86 -23.07
N GLY A 358 -10.68 11.56 -22.96
CA GLY A 358 -11.27 12.00 -21.69
C GLY A 358 -11.66 10.83 -20.79
N GLU A 359 -12.39 9.84 -21.32
CA GLU A 359 -12.74 8.61 -20.59
C GLU A 359 -11.50 7.84 -20.13
N LEU A 360 -10.50 7.66 -21.00
CA LEU A 360 -9.23 7.03 -20.65
C LEU A 360 -8.47 7.81 -19.59
N LYS A 361 -8.55 9.16 -19.57
CA LYS A 361 -7.95 9.98 -18.51
C LYS A 361 -8.67 9.75 -17.17
N LEU A 362 -9.99 9.78 -17.15
CA LEU A 362 -10.79 9.48 -15.95
C LEU A 362 -10.56 8.06 -15.43
N GLN A 363 -10.41 7.07 -16.31
CA GLN A 363 -10.06 5.69 -15.93
C GLN A 363 -8.65 5.60 -15.32
N ARG A 364 -7.65 6.29 -15.88
CA ARG A 364 -6.29 6.35 -15.29
C ARG A 364 -6.31 7.03 -13.91
N GLU A 365 -7.03 8.12 -13.77
CA GLU A 365 -7.17 8.84 -12.49
C GLU A 365 -7.88 7.95 -11.43
N SER A 366 -8.95 7.25 -11.82
CA SER A 366 -9.63 6.28 -10.97
C SER A 366 -8.73 5.10 -10.57
N GLN A 367 -7.96 4.53 -11.51
CA GLN A 367 -6.99 3.48 -11.22
C GLN A 367 -5.92 3.98 -10.23
N GLN A 368 -5.37 5.18 -10.44
CA GLN A 368 -4.38 5.76 -9.53
C GLN A 368 -4.93 5.93 -8.10
N CYS A 369 -6.18 6.38 -7.93
CA CYS A 369 -6.81 6.44 -6.61
C CYS A 369 -6.86 5.06 -5.93
N VAL A 370 -7.32 4.02 -6.65
CA VAL A 370 -7.38 2.64 -6.12
C VAL A 370 -5.99 2.07 -5.81
N GLU A 371 -4.96 2.45 -6.57
CA GLU A 371 -3.57 2.06 -6.28
C GLU A 371 -3.02 2.75 -5.03
N HIS A 372 -3.35 4.02 -4.78
CA HIS A 372 -3.00 4.71 -3.52
C HIS A 372 -3.77 4.14 -2.32
N GLU A 373 -5.04 3.78 -2.47
CA GLU A 373 -5.83 3.10 -1.42
C GLU A 373 -5.24 1.71 -1.11
N ARG A 374 -4.90 0.93 -2.14
CA ARG A 374 -4.21 -0.36 -1.99
C ARG A 374 -2.93 -0.22 -1.18
N ASP A 375 -2.07 0.73 -1.53
CA ASP A 375 -0.77 0.87 -0.88
C ASP A 375 -0.91 1.38 0.56
N SER A 376 -1.85 2.29 0.82
CA SER A 376 -2.24 2.72 2.18
C SER A 376 -2.73 1.54 3.03
N LEU A 377 -3.53 0.64 2.46
CA LEU A 377 -4.00 -0.58 3.15
C LEU A 377 -2.87 -1.60 3.37
N VAL A 378 -1.89 -1.68 2.48
CA VAL A 378 -0.70 -2.53 2.65
C VAL A 378 0.20 -2.02 3.79
N GLU A 379 0.41 -0.70 3.88
CA GLU A 379 1.11 -0.08 5.01
C GLU A 379 0.37 -0.31 6.34
N GLU A 380 -0.96 -0.17 6.34
CA GLU A 380 -1.79 -0.43 7.53
C GLU A 380 -1.73 -1.90 7.97
N VAL A 381 -1.84 -2.85 7.05
CA VAL A 381 -1.67 -4.29 7.36
C VAL A 381 -0.27 -4.59 7.90
N TYR A 382 0.77 -3.95 7.37
CA TYR A 382 2.13 -4.07 7.89
C TYR A 382 2.27 -3.49 9.32
N ARG A 383 1.66 -2.33 9.58
CA ARG A 383 1.63 -1.69 10.90
C ARG A 383 0.90 -2.57 11.93
N LEU A 384 -0.31 -3.05 11.60
CA LEU A 384 -1.09 -3.96 12.43
C LEU A 384 -0.34 -5.28 12.70
N HIS A 385 0.41 -5.80 11.73
CA HIS A 385 1.25 -6.99 11.97
C HIS A 385 2.41 -6.71 12.94
N GLN A 386 3.05 -5.53 12.91
CA GLN A 386 4.02 -5.16 13.94
C GLN A 386 3.37 -5.05 15.33
N GLU A 387 2.17 -4.47 15.42
CA GLU A 387 1.42 -4.37 16.68
C GLU A 387 1.03 -5.75 17.21
N GLU A 388 0.62 -6.68 16.34
CA GLU A 388 0.33 -8.08 16.66
C GLU A 388 1.58 -8.83 17.19
N LEU A 389 2.76 -8.59 16.59
CA LEU A 389 4.03 -9.15 17.06
C LEU A 389 4.41 -8.60 18.45
N ARG A 390 4.27 -7.30 18.68
CA ARG A 390 4.50 -6.68 20.00
C ARG A 390 3.52 -7.21 21.05
N TRP A 391 2.26 -7.40 20.69
CA TRP A 391 1.25 -8.00 21.57
C TRP A 391 1.57 -9.45 21.93
N LYS A 392 2.04 -10.27 20.97
CA LYS A 392 2.51 -11.64 21.24
C LYS A 392 3.67 -11.66 22.23
N GLU A 393 4.59 -10.68 22.15
CA GLU A 393 5.70 -10.55 23.10
C GLU A 393 5.25 -10.13 24.50
N THR A 394 4.34 -9.15 24.63
CA THR A 394 3.84 -8.68 25.94
C THR A 394 2.94 -9.71 26.62
N GLU A 395 2.08 -10.41 25.87
CA GLU A 395 1.27 -11.53 26.37
C GLU A 395 2.16 -12.71 26.82
N GLN A 396 3.29 -12.97 26.15
CA GLN A 396 4.24 -13.98 26.65
C GLN A 396 4.95 -13.53 27.93
N LYS A 397 5.35 -12.25 28.04
CA LYS A 397 5.89 -11.68 29.29
C LYS A 397 4.88 -11.76 30.42
N LYS A 398 3.59 -11.49 30.16
CA LYS A 398 2.49 -11.64 31.12
C LYS A 398 2.41 -13.07 31.66
N ARG A 399 2.41 -14.09 30.79
CA ARG A 399 2.37 -15.51 31.19
C ARG A 399 3.57 -15.94 32.02
N ASN A 400 4.76 -15.41 31.72
CA ASN A 400 5.95 -15.64 32.55
C ASN A 400 5.76 -15.05 33.95
N LEU A 401 5.30 -13.79 34.05
CA LEU A 401 5.01 -13.14 35.33
C LEU A 401 3.87 -13.83 36.11
N GLU A 402 2.84 -14.34 35.43
CA GLU A 402 1.77 -15.14 36.04
C GLU A 402 2.29 -16.46 36.63
N ALA A 403 3.30 -17.08 36.00
CA ALA A 403 3.99 -18.26 36.54
C ALA A 403 4.88 -17.90 37.74
N GLU A 404 5.65 -16.82 37.67
CA GLU A 404 6.47 -16.30 38.79
C GLU A 404 5.60 -15.90 39.99
N LEU A 405 4.44 -15.29 39.76
CA LEU A 405 3.43 -15.01 40.79
C LEU A 405 2.83 -16.29 41.36
N SER A 406 2.61 -17.33 40.54
CA SER A 406 2.16 -18.64 41.02
C SER A 406 3.20 -19.31 41.92
N ASP A 407 4.49 -19.25 41.57
CA ASP A 407 5.57 -19.88 42.34
C ASP A 407 5.94 -19.11 43.60
N THR A 408 5.99 -17.78 43.55
CA THR A 408 6.13 -16.95 44.76
C THR A 408 4.93 -17.09 45.70
N ARG A 409 3.71 -17.28 45.16
CA ARG A 409 2.53 -17.60 45.97
C ARG A 409 2.67 -18.95 46.68
N LYS A 410 3.07 -20.01 45.98
CA LYS A 410 3.35 -21.33 46.59
C LYS A 410 4.41 -21.21 47.69
N LEU A 411 5.46 -20.43 47.46
CA LEU A 411 6.52 -20.19 48.44
C LEU A 411 5.96 -19.50 49.69
N LEU A 412 5.19 -18.43 49.53
CA LEU A 412 4.51 -17.71 50.62
C LEU A 412 3.55 -18.61 51.40
N ASP A 413 2.75 -19.44 50.71
CA ASP A 413 1.84 -20.39 51.36
C ASP A 413 2.65 -21.45 52.15
N THR A 414 3.83 -21.89 51.69
CA THR A 414 4.71 -22.79 52.47
C THR A 414 5.37 -22.13 53.67
N GLU A 415 5.81 -20.87 53.58
CA GLU A 415 6.32 -20.12 54.74
C GLU A 415 5.20 -19.81 55.75
N SER A 416 3.99 -19.53 55.28
CA SER A 416 2.81 -19.37 56.13
C SER A 416 2.47 -20.66 56.88
N ALA A 417 2.58 -21.82 56.21
CA ALA A 417 2.42 -23.13 56.86
C ALA A 417 3.51 -23.43 57.90
N LYS A 418 4.77 -23.05 57.64
CA LYS A 418 5.88 -23.13 58.62
C LYS A 418 5.63 -22.20 59.80
N TYR A 419 5.24 -20.95 59.56
CA TYR A 419 4.89 -19.98 60.58
C TYR A 419 3.76 -20.50 61.49
N HIS A 420 2.65 -20.96 60.93
CA HIS A 420 1.56 -21.56 61.72
C HIS A 420 1.94 -22.88 62.41
N SER A 421 2.99 -23.58 61.97
CA SER A 421 3.57 -24.71 62.72
C SER A 421 4.36 -24.21 63.94
N SER A 422 5.25 -23.23 63.75
CA SER A 422 6.02 -22.60 64.82
C SER A 422 5.14 -21.88 65.84
N GLN A 423 4.06 -21.23 65.39
CA GLN A 423 3.06 -20.59 66.24
C GLN A 423 2.39 -21.61 67.16
N ARG A 424 1.91 -22.74 66.63
CA ARG A 424 1.31 -23.82 67.42
C ARG A 424 2.30 -24.47 68.40
N GLN A 425 3.59 -24.54 68.05
CA GLN A 425 4.64 -24.97 68.98
C GLN A 425 4.84 -23.96 70.13
N HIS A 426 4.78 -22.66 69.84
CA HIS A 426 4.87 -21.60 70.86
C HIS A 426 3.61 -21.55 71.75
N GLU A 427 2.41 -21.70 71.18
CA GLU A 427 1.16 -21.83 71.93
C GLU A 427 1.19 -23.05 72.86
N ALA A 428 1.67 -24.20 72.37
CA ALA A 428 1.87 -25.40 73.19
C ALA A 428 2.96 -25.22 74.28
N MET A 429 3.97 -24.37 74.05
CA MET A 429 4.94 -23.97 75.07
C MET A 429 4.28 -23.12 76.16
N ILE A 430 3.48 -22.11 75.78
CA ILE A 430 2.75 -21.24 76.71
C ILE A 430 1.76 -22.05 77.56
N VAL A 431 1.02 -23.00 76.96
CA VAL A 431 0.12 -23.88 77.71
C VAL A 431 0.88 -24.73 78.74
N LYS A 432 2.07 -25.25 78.39
CA LYS A 432 2.93 -25.95 79.36
C LYS A 432 3.44 -25.03 80.47
N GLN A 433 3.82 -23.79 80.14
CA GLN A 433 4.26 -22.80 81.13
C GLN A 433 3.12 -22.44 82.11
N ARG A 434 1.88 -22.27 81.62
CA ARG A 434 0.71 -22.04 82.48
C ARG A 434 0.41 -23.22 83.38
N ALA A 435 0.38 -24.45 82.86
CA ALA A 435 0.18 -25.64 83.68
C ALA A 435 1.29 -25.85 84.75
N LEU A 436 2.52 -25.39 84.49
CA LEU A 436 3.59 -25.36 85.49
C LEU A 436 3.38 -24.25 86.53
N LEU A 437 2.89 -23.07 86.14
CA LEU A 437 2.53 -21.99 87.07
C LEU A 437 1.36 -22.43 87.97
N GLU A 438 0.26 -22.94 87.41
CA GLU A 438 -0.87 -23.53 88.16
C GLU A 438 -0.40 -24.64 89.13
N ARG A 439 0.55 -25.48 88.72
CA ARG A 439 1.12 -26.49 89.63
C ARG A 439 1.99 -25.86 90.73
N THR A 440 2.63 -24.73 90.47
CA THR A 440 3.40 -23.98 91.47
C THR A 440 2.47 -23.25 92.45
N GLU A 441 1.39 -22.65 91.96
CA GLU A 441 0.34 -21.99 92.75
C GLU A 441 -0.35 -23.00 93.68
N THR A 442 -0.73 -24.19 93.18
CA THR A 442 -1.26 -25.26 94.05
C THR A 442 -0.26 -25.80 95.06
N LEU A 443 1.06 -25.68 94.83
CA LEU A 443 2.08 -26.00 95.84
C LEU A 443 2.19 -24.90 96.90
N VAL A 444 2.10 -23.62 96.50
CA VAL A 444 2.05 -22.48 97.43
C VAL A 444 0.81 -22.58 98.32
N GLN A 445 -0.38 -22.80 97.73
CA GLN A 445 -1.62 -22.99 98.49
C GLN A 445 -1.52 -24.19 99.46
N GLN A 446 -0.89 -25.30 99.05
CA GLN A 446 -0.64 -26.44 99.95
C GLN A 446 0.30 -26.09 101.12
N CYS A 447 1.26 -25.17 100.93
CA CYS A 447 2.08 -24.66 102.03
C CYS A 447 1.30 -23.71 102.95
N GLU A 448 0.48 -22.81 102.39
CA GLU A 448 -0.37 -21.88 103.15
C GLU A 448 -1.42 -22.63 103.99
N GLU A 449 -2.08 -23.64 103.42
CA GLU A 449 -3.03 -24.51 104.14
C GLU A 449 -2.34 -25.23 105.30
N LEU A 450 -1.15 -25.82 105.09
CA LEU A 450 -0.37 -26.45 106.15
C LEU A 450 0.07 -25.45 107.24
N GLN A 451 0.37 -24.21 106.88
CA GLN A 451 0.73 -23.17 107.84
C GLN A 451 -0.47 -22.73 108.70
N VAL A 452 -1.68 -22.62 108.11
CA VAL A 452 -2.92 -22.36 108.85
C VAL A 452 -3.34 -23.54 109.74
N TYR A 453 -3.01 -24.78 109.35
CA TYR A 453 -3.17 -25.94 110.24
C TYR A 453 -2.18 -25.94 111.40
N LEU A 454 -0.93 -25.51 111.18
CA LEU A 454 0.06 -25.35 112.24
C LEU A 454 -0.39 -24.30 113.27
N GLU A 455 -0.78 -23.10 112.79
CA GLU A 455 -1.25 -21.99 113.62
C GLU A 455 -2.41 -22.41 114.55
N LYS A 456 -3.41 -23.12 114.01
CA LYS A 456 -4.52 -23.67 114.82
C LYS A 456 -4.06 -24.67 115.88
N CYS A 457 -3.11 -25.55 115.58
CA CYS A 457 -2.56 -26.46 116.57
C CYS A 457 -1.64 -25.78 117.59
N GLU A 458 -1.15 -24.56 117.31
CA GLU A 458 -0.45 -23.72 118.28
C GLU A 458 -1.44 -22.94 119.17
N ASP A 459 -2.57 -22.46 118.61
CA ASP A 459 -3.69 -21.87 119.36
C ASP A 459 -4.36 -22.89 120.32
N GLU A 460 -4.76 -24.07 119.83
CA GLU A 460 -5.34 -25.15 120.64
C GLU A 460 -4.42 -25.56 121.79
N LYS A 461 -3.11 -25.55 121.55
CA LYS A 461 -2.08 -25.83 122.55
C LYS A 461 -1.94 -24.69 123.58
N ALA A 462 -2.12 -23.43 123.17
CA ALA A 462 -2.12 -22.28 124.07
C ALA A 462 -3.34 -22.33 125.03
N GLU A 463 -4.53 -22.59 124.50
CA GLU A 463 -5.77 -22.74 125.29
C GLU A 463 -5.68 -23.91 126.29
N LEU A 464 -5.04 -25.02 125.90
CA LEU A 464 -4.74 -26.15 126.79
C LEU A 464 -3.71 -25.81 127.88
N THR A 465 -2.76 -24.89 127.65
CA THR A 465 -1.90 -24.38 128.73
C THR A 465 -2.65 -23.44 129.67
N ASP A 466 -3.48 -22.54 129.18
CA ASP A 466 -4.20 -21.58 130.02
C ASP A 466 -5.20 -22.30 130.95
N THR A 467 -5.99 -23.25 130.42
CA THR A 467 -6.89 -24.10 131.23
C THR A 467 -6.15 -24.95 132.27
N LEU A 468 -4.94 -25.41 131.97
CA LEU A 468 -4.08 -26.09 132.96
C LEU A 468 -3.59 -25.13 134.06
N THR A 469 -3.26 -23.88 133.75
CA THR A 469 -2.88 -22.90 134.78
C THR A 469 -4.06 -22.51 135.68
N HIS A 470 -5.25 -22.30 135.11
CA HIS A 470 -6.49 -21.98 135.86
C HIS A 470 -6.81 -23.07 136.89
N THR A 471 -6.93 -24.32 136.44
CA THR A 471 -7.22 -25.47 137.31
C THR A 471 -6.14 -25.73 138.36
N THR A 472 -4.88 -25.38 138.07
CA THR A 472 -3.79 -25.43 139.05
C THR A 472 -3.91 -24.34 140.13
N GLN A 473 -4.38 -23.13 139.76
CA GLN A 473 -4.62 -22.04 140.72
C GLN A 473 -5.81 -22.35 141.65
N GLU A 474 -6.94 -22.82 141.10
CA GLU A 474 -8.12 -23.23 141.88
C GLU A 474 -7.80 -24.35 142.89
N LYS A 475 -6.96 -25.30 142.49
CA LYS A 475 -6.51 -26.38 143.38
C LYS A 475 -5.65 -25.85 144.55
N ASN A 476 -4.94 -24.73 144.37
CA ASN A 476 -4.11 -24.15 145.43
C ASN A 476 -4.94 -23.31 146.42
N THR A 477 -5.89 -22.50 145.96
CA THR A 477 -6.75 -21.71 146.85
C THR A 477 -7.63 -22.59 147.75
N LEU A 478 -8.15 -23.71 147.22
CA LEU A 478 -8.86 -24.72 148.00
C LEU A 478 -7.94 -25.47 148.99
N GLN A 479 -6.65 -25.63 148.66
CA GLN A 479 -5.66 -26.23 149.55
C GLN A 479 -5.37 -25.32 150.76
N GLU A 480 -5.26 -24.01 150.54
CA GLU A 480 -5.01 -23.00 151.58
C GLU A 480 -6.20 -22.88 152.56
N GLN A 481 -7.43 -22.76 152.04
CA GLN A 481 -8.65 -22.75 152.86
C GLN A 481 -8.79 -24.01 153.74
N LEU A 482 -8.39 -25.17 153.22
CA LEU A 482 -8.39 -26.44 153.96
C LEU A 482 -7.29 -26.52 155.03
N THR A 483 -6.22 -25.72 154.94
CA THR A 483 -5.24 -25.57 156.02
C THR A 483 -5.68 -24.56 157.08
N GLU A 484 -6.29 -23.45 156.68
CA GLU A 484 -6.73 -22.37 157.58
C GLU A 484 -7.76 -22.87 158.61
N GLN A 485 -8.83 -23.55 158.15
CA GLN A 485 -9.84 -24.14 159.05
C GLN A 485 -9.26 -25.23 159.99
N LYS A 486 -8.16 -25.88 159.63
CA LYS A 486 -7.50 -26.87 160.52
C LYS A 486 -6.73 -26.20 161.65
N SER A 487 -6.12 -25.03 161.42
CA SER A 487 -5.50 -24.23 162.48
C SER A 487 -6.52 -23.72 163.49
N GLU A 488 -7.66 -23.19 163.04
CA GLU A 488 -8.72 -22.67 163.92
C GLU A 488 -9.28 -23.77 164.84
N PHE A 489 -9.55 -24.95 164.29
CA PHE A 489 -10.08 -26.09 165.03
C PHE A 489 -9.12 -26.61 166.11
N LEU A 490 -7.80 -26.52 165.87
CA LEU A 490 -6.79 -26.89 166.87
C LEU A 490 -6.71 -25.86 168.01
N SER A 491 -6.78 -24.56 167.70
CA SER A 491 -6.78 -23.49 168.71
C SER A 491 -7.99 -23.61 169.66
N LEU A 492 -9.19 -23.83 169.11
CA LEU A 492 -10.43 -23.98 169.89
C LEU A 492 -10.42 -25.24 170.79
N LYS A 493 -9.67 -26.28 170.42
CA LYS A 493 -9.54 -27.49 171.23
C LYS A 493 -8.66 -27.29 172.46
N ASP A 494 -7.51 -26.65 172.27
CA ASP A 494 -6.51 -26.39 173.32
C ASP A 494 -7.08 -25.47 174.43
N ASP A 495 -7.77 -24.39 174.05
CA ASP A 495 -8.44 -23.51 175.03
C ASP A 495 -9.56 -24.21 175.82
N ARG A 496 -10.26 -25.19 175.21
CA ARG A 496 -11.27 -26.00 175.92
C ARG A 496 -10.63 -26.90 176.98
N GLU A 497 -9.53 -27.57 176.65
CA GLU A 497 -8.81 -28.44 177.60
C GLU A 497 -8.19 -27.62 178.74
N LYS A 498 -7.66 -26.43 178.45
CA LYS A 498 -7.24 -25.44 179.47
C LYS A 498 -8.37 -24.91 180.35
N GLN A 499 -9.63 -24.95 179.93
CA GLN A 499 -10.78 -24.58 180.77
C GLN A 499 -11.20 -25.74 181.68
N CYS A 500 -11.21 -26.98 181.17
CA CYS A 500 -11.53 -28.16 181.97
C CYS A 500 -10.57 -28.36 183.17
N VAL A 501 -9.25 -28.22 182.97
CA VAL A 501 -8.26 -28.40 184.07
C VAL A 501 -8.54 -27.43 185.23
N ARG A 502 -8.77 -26.14 184.91
CA ARG A 502 -9.05 -25.11 185.93
C ARG A 502 -10.38 -25.33 186.67
N LEU A 503 -11.36 -25.99 186.05
CA LEU A 503 -12.60 -26.36 186.73
C LEU A 503 -12.36 -27.51 187.73
N CYS A 504 -11.61 -28.54 187.35
CA CYS A 504 -11.27 -29.63 188.27
C CYS A 504 -10.41 -29.14 189.46
N GLU A 505 -9.43 -28.25 189.23
CA GLU A 505 -8.64 -27.63 190.30
C GLU A 505 -9.49 -26.83 191.30
N LEU A 506 -10.57 -26.19 190.83
CA LEU A 506 -11.55 -25.49 191.67
C LEU A 506 -12.45 -26.47 192.43
N GLU A 507 -12.95 -27.54 191.80
CA GLU A 507 -13.75 -28.58 192.47
C GLU A 507 -12.95 -29.27 193.58
N ASP A 508 -11.68 -29.64 193.33
CA ASP A 508 -10.80 -30.23 194.36
C ASP A 508 -10.53 -29.26 195.52
N CYS A 509 -10.46 -27.95 195.28
CA CYS A 509 -10.33 -26.95 196.35
C CYS A 509 -11.62 -26.82 197.18
N VAL A 510 -12.79 -26.81 196.54
CA VAL A 510 -14.09 -26.75 197.22
C VAL A 510 -14.33 -28.02 198.05
N SER A 511 -14.01 -29.20 197.52
CA SER A 511 -14.17 -30.47 198.25
C SER A 511 -13.32 -30.52 199.52
N ARG A 512 -12.01 -30.19 199.45
CA ARG A 512 -11.12 -30.19 200.63
C ARG A 512 -11.58 -29.20 201.71
N LEU A 513 -11.96 -27.98 201.32
CA LEU A 513 -12.51 -26.98 202.25
C LEU A 513 -13.83 -27.43 202.92
N THR A 514 -14.60 -28.31 202.26
CA THR A 514 -15.83 -28.88 202.82
C THR A 514 -15.53 -29.98 203.86
N GLU A 515 -14.55 -30.85 203.59
CA GLU A 515 -14.12 -31.89 204.54
C GLU A 515 -13.50 -31.30 205.82
N ASP A 516 -12.61 -30.30 205.69
CA ASP A 516 -12.01 -29.61 206.85
C ASP A 516 -13.07 -28.98 207.74
N LEU A 517 -14.11 -28.38 207.14
CA LEU A 517 -15.23 -27.77 207.86
C LEU A 517 -16.10 -28.82 208.59
N GLN A 518 -16.24 -30.03 208.05
CA GLN A 518 -16.93 -31.14 208.73
C GLN A 518 -16.08 -31.72 209.87
N GLN A 519 -14.77 -31.93 209.66
CA GLN A 519 -13.87 -32.41 210.71
C GLN A 519 -13.79 -31.44 211.90
N SER A 520 -13.79 -30.12 211.63
CA SER A 520 -13.82 -29.10 212.67
C SER A 520 -15.11 -29.14 213.50
N LYS A 521 -16.28 -29.30 212.84
CA LYS A 521 -17.58 -29.39 213.52
C LYS A 521 -17.74 -30.65 214.37
N GLU A 522 -17.31 -31.81 213.90
CA GLU A 522 -17.45 -33.04 214.69
C GLU A 522 -16.45 -33.07 215.87
N ARG A 523 -15.27 -32.43 215.72
CA ARG A 523 -14.37 -32.16 216.86
C ARG A 523 -15.05 -31.27 217.91
N GLU A 524 -15.63 -30.15 217.52
CA GLU A 524 -16.33 -29.22 218.42
C GLU A 524 -17.49 -29.91 219.15
N ARG A 525 -18.25 -30.75 218.44
CA ARG A 525 -19.36 -31.54 218.99
C ARG A 525 -18.92 -32.55 220.06
N ILE A 526 -17.79 -33.23 219.85
CA ILE A 526 -17.23 -34.21 220.80
C ILE A 526 -16.65 -33.50 222.04
N LEU A 527 -16.00 -32.35 221.86
CA LEU A 527 -15.41 -31.55 222.95
C LEU A 527 -16.46 -31.01 223.95
N VAL A 528 -17.69 -30.76 223.51
CA VAL A 528 -18.80 -30.32 224.39
C VAL A 528 -19.42 -31.48 225.18
N ALA A 529 -19.35 -32.71 224.66
CA ALA A 529 -20.04 -33.87 225.26
C ALA A 529 -19.30 -34.49 226.47
N PHE A 530 -17.97 -34.41 226.51
CA PHE A 530 -17.14 -35.03 227.57
C PHE A 530 -15.99 -34.11 228.03
N PRO A 531 -16.24 -33.17 228.97
CA PRO A 531 -15.24 -32.21 229.44
C PRO A 531 -13.98 -32.83 230.07
N GLU A 532 -14.05 -34.08 230.54
CA GLU A 532 -12.95 -34.78 231.21
C GLU A 532 -12.05 -35.59 230.26
N LEU A 533 -12.32 -35.58 228.95
CA LEU A 533 -11.58 -36.35 227.94
C LEU A 533 -10.70 -35.48 227.01
N ASN A 534 -9.97 -34.54 227.59
CA ASN A 534 -8.80 -33.92 226.95
C ASN A 534 -7.49 -34.46 227.59
N PRO A 535 -6.86 -35.51 227.04
CA PRO A 535 -5.76 -36.21 227.69
C PRO A 535 -4.40 -35.53 227.47
N GLN A 536 -3.81 -35.01 228.55
CA GLN A 536 -2.36 -34.74 228.64
C GLN A 536 -1.62 -36.02 229.09
N PRO A 537 -0.67 -36.56 228.30
CA PRO A 537 0.18 -37.67 228.74
C PRO A 537 1.37 -37.17 229.57
N THR A 538 1.54 -37.66 230.79
CA THR A 538 2.66 -37.26 231.68
C THR A 538 3.98 -37.98 231.36
N LYS A 539 4.50 -37.69 230.14
CA LYS A 539 5.91 -37.77 229.69
C LYS A 539 6.65 -39.13 229.66
N LEU A 540 7.77 -39.10 228.92
CA LEU A 540 8.92 -39.99 229.12
C LEU A 540 9.42 -39.91 230.57
N GLN A 541 10.08 -40.97 231.05
CA GLN A 541 10.98 -40.92 232.21
C GLN A 541 12.15 -39.94 231.95
N SER A 542 11.92 -38.66 232.26
CA SER A 542 12.35 -38.18 233.57
C SER A 542 11.11 -38.09 234.44
N THR A 543 11.15 -38.67 235.64
CA THR A 543 10.28 -38.23 236.75
C THR A 543 8.76 -38.42 236.50
N GLY A 544 8.20 -39.64 236.50
CA GLY A 544 8.00 -40.45 237.71
C GLY A 544 9.28 -40.69 238.51
N ASP A 545 9.44 -39.98 239.63
CA ASP A 545 10.73 -39.50 240.18
C ASP A 545 12.00 -40.26 239.75
N VAL A 546 12.97 -39.54 239.16
CA VAL A 546 14.06 -39.93 238.21
C VAL A 546 14.59 -41.37 238.33
N LEU A 547 14.65 -41.87 239.56
CA LEU A 547 15.32 -43.09 239.96
C LEU A 547 14.50 -44.38 239.74
N CYS A 548 13.16 -44.29 239.55
CA CYS A 548 12.27 -45.46 239.63
C CYS A 548 12.16 -46.33 238.36
N ASP A 549 11.40 -45.96 237.32
CA ASP A 549 11.14 -46.91 236.20
C ASP A 549 12.37 -47.15 235.30
N MET A 550 13.41 -46.33 235.46
CA MET A 550 14.77 -46.62 234.97
C MET A 550 15.26 -48.01 235.40
N GLU A 551 14.89 -48.48 236.59
CA GLU A 551 15.19 -49.84 237.08
C GLU A 551 14.27 -50.90 236.44
N GLN A 552 13.02 -50.54 236.11
CA GLN A 552 12.01 -51.48 235.60
C GLN A 552 12.26 -51.87 234.13
N GLN A 553 12.71 -50.96 233.26
CA GLN A 553 13.06 -51.36 231.88
C GLN A 553 14.38 -52.17 231.83
N LEU A 554 15.25 -52.02 232.83
CA LEU A 554 16.42 -52.90 233.02
C LEU A 554 16.05 -54.27 233.62
N LYS A 555 14.86 -54.42 234.24
CA LYS A 555 14.28 -55.73 234.59
C LYS A 555 14.03 -56.60 233.33
N VAL A 556 13.68 -55.97 232.20
CA VAL A 556 13.49 -56.65 230.90
C VAL A 556 14.82 -57.19 230.35
N ASN A 557 15.88 -56.38 230.35
CA ASN A 557 17.21 -56.85 229.95
C ASN A 557 17.78 -57.90 230.92
N SER A 558 17.54 -57.75 232.23
CA SER A 558 18.02 -58.66 233.29
C SER A 558 17.48 -60.09 233.23
N MET A 559 16.47 -60.37 232.39
CA MET A 559 16.08 -61.74 232.01
C MET A 559 16.33 -62.05 230.53
N ARG A 560 16.09 -61.12 229.61
CA ARG A 560 16.26 -61.39 228.16
C ARG A 560 17.73 -61.72 227.81
N ILE A 561 18.70 -61.14 228.51
CA ILE A 561 20.13 -61.50 228.39
C ILE A 561 20.41 -62.86 229.04
N ARG A 562 19.82 -63.11 230.22
CA ARG A 562 20.11 -64.29 231.06
C ARG A 562 19.88 -65.64 230.36
N VAL A 563 18.95 -65.69 229.40
CA VAL A 563 18.65 -66.89 228.59
C VAL A 563 19.18 -66.80 227.15
N LEU A 564 19.36 -65.60 226.58
CA LEU A 564 20.16 -65.45 225.35
C LEU A 564 21.58 -66.01 225.53
N GLU A 565 22.12 -65.94 226.76
CA GLU A 565 23.50 -66.34 227.01
C GLU A 565 23.69 -67.68 227.73
N GLN A 566 22.65 -68.25 228.37
CA GLN A 566 22.77 -69.59 228.99
C GLN A 566 23.18 -70.68 227.99
N GLU A 567 22.86 -70.53 226.70
CA GLU A 567 23.29 -71.46 225.65
C GLU A 567 24.42 -70.93 224.74
N ASN A 568 24.77 -69.63 224.78
CA ASN A 568 26.12 -69.19 224.38
C ASN A 568 27.19 -69.86 225.24
N VAL A 569 26.93 -70.05 226.54
CA VAL A 569 27.80 -70.81 227.46
C VAL A 569 28.00 -72.27 227.01
N SER A 570 27.11 -72.83 226.18
CA SER A 570 27.29 -74.16 225.57
C SER A 570 28.07 -74.06 224.25
N LEU A 571 27.56 -73.32 223.26
CA LEU A 571 28.11 -73.32 221.90
C LEU A 571 29.53 -72.72 221.78
N ILE A 572 29.96 -71.88 222.72
CA ILE A 572 31.36 -71.41 222.77
C ILE A 572 32.26 -72.29 223.67
N LYS A 573 31.71 -73.11 224.57
CA LYS A 573 32.51 -74.04 225.41
C LYS A 573 33.32 -75.05 224.60
N THR A 574 32.91 -75.30 223.35
CA THR A 574 33.60 -76.19 222.40
C THR A 574 34.21 -75.50 221.18
N LEU A 575 33.93 -74.20 220.94
CA LEU A 575 34.87 -73.35 220.18
C LEU A 575 36.14 -73.06 220.98
N ALA A 576 36.09 -73.12 222.32
CA ALA A 576 37.21 -72.96 223.25
C ALA A 576 38.31 -74.05 223.19
N LYS A 577 38.50 -74.72 222.04
CA LYS A 577 39.66 -75.58 221.71
C LYS A 577 40.13 -75.50 220.24
N LEU A 578 39.53 -74.65 219.39
CA LEU A 578 39.78 -74.60 217.95
C LEU A 578 39.67 -73.16 217.42
N LYS A 579 40.73 -72.35 217.43
CA LYS A 579 42.08 -72.46 218.03
C LYS A 579 42.61 -71.02 218.22
N ASP A 580 43.45 -70.67 219.20
CA ASP A 580 44.83 -71.18 219.39
C ASP A 580 45.68 -71.17 218.10
N ALA A 581 45.44 -70.17 217.25
CA ALA A 581 46.41 -69.52 216.34
C ALA A 581 45.81 -68.15 215.92
N GLN A 582 46.13 -67.01 216.57
CA GLN A 582 47.39 -66.25 216.44
C GLN A 582 47.52 -65.65 215.02
N THR A 583 47.57 -64.32 214.78
CA THR A 583 48.00 -63.17 215.61
C THR A 583 47.48 -61.82 215.04
N ILE A 584 47.65 -60.71 215.80
CA ILE A 584 47.96 -59.33 215.30
C ILE A 584 46.85 -58.57 214.54
N ARG A 585 46.62 -57.27 214.76
CA ARG A 585 46.95 -56.37 215.91
C ARG A 585 46.15 -55.06 215.78
N LEU A 586 46.20 -54.26 216.86
CA LEU A 586 45.88 -52.83 216.83
C LEU A 586 46.98 -52.05 216.06
N SER A 587 46.70 -51.56 214.84
CA SER A 587 47.39 -50.40 214.21
C SER A 587 46.86 -50.07 212.80
N ALA A 588 46.66 -48.77 212.53
CA ALA A 588 46.78 -48.04 211.26
C ALA A 588 46.27 -48.65 209.91
N GLY A 589 45.38 -47.91 209.24
CA GLY A 589 45.16 -47.98 207.78
C GLY A 589 44.29 -49.13 207.24
N ASP A 590 43.99 -49.23 205.93
CA ASP A 590 44.00 -48.17 204.89
C ASP A 590 43.19 -48.53 203.61
N GLN A 591 42.73 -47.50 202.88
CA GLN A 591 42.46 -47.40 201.41
C GLN A 591 41.55 -48.38 200.56
N THR A 592 40.59 -47.75 199.83
CA THR A 592 40.15 -47.96 198.38
C THR A 592 39.22 -49.15 197.94
N PRO A 593 38.51 -49.09 196.76
CA PRO A 593 37.74 -48.00 196.09
C PRO A 593 36.35 -48.43 195.46
N GLY A 594 35.63 -47.52 194.75
CA GLY A 594 34.30 -47.73 194.04
C GLY A 594 34.38 -47.88 192.48
N PRO A 595 33.46 -47.35 191.59
CA PRO A 595 32.16 -46.64 191.77
C PRO A 595 31.00 -46.85 190.68
N ASN A 596 29.83 -46.15 190.83
CA ASN A 596 28.76 -45.78 189.82
C ASN A 596 27.83 -46.89 189.20
N SER A 597 26.74 -46.68 188.39
CA SER A 597 25.58 -45.72 188.18
C SER A 597 24.69 -46.23 186.97
N GLY A 598 23.45 -45.83 186.58
CA GLY A 598 22.33 -44.96 187.08
C GLY A 598 21.26 -44.59 185.97
N SER A 599 19.99 -44.22 186.33
CA SER A 599 18.84 -43.65 185.50
C SER A 599 18.01 -44.57 184.55
N SER A 600 16.66 -44.52 184.41
CA SER A 600 15.48 -44.00 185.18
C SER A 600 14.14 -44.66 184.68
N GLU A 601 13.08 -44.71 185.51
CA GLU A 601 11.74 -45.37 185.25
C GLU A 601 10.58 -44.34 185.06
N THR A 602 9.24 -44.60 184.89
CA THR A 602 8.28 -45.67 185.30
C THR A 602 7.03 -45.78 184.36
N ASP A 603 6.17 -46.81 184.53
CA ASP A 603 4.88 -47.04 183.79
C ASP A 603 3.79 -47.73 184.67
N ARG A 604 2.48 -47.49 184.40
CA ARG A 604 1.36 -48.43 184.71
C ARG A 604 -0.05 -48.09 184.14
N ARG A 605 -0.65 -49.08 183.43
CA ARG A 605 -2.02 -49.67 183.65
C ARG A 605 -3.29 -49.22 182.86
N GLN A 606 -3.44 -49.78 181.64
CA GLN A 606 -4.66 -50.40 181.02
C GLN A 606 -6.01 -49.65 180.75
N ARG A 607 -6.43 -49.67 179.45
CA ARG A 607 -7.78 -49.53 178.82
C ARG A 607 -8.54 -48.18 178.89
N PRO A 608 -9.45 -47.87 177.93
CA PRO A 608 -9.54 -48.14 176.46
C PRO A 608 -9.28 -46.82 175.64
N THR A 609 -9.49 -46.59 174.33
CA THR A 609 -10.59 -46.89 173.37
C THR A 609 -10.12 -46.65 171.89
N GLU A 610 -11.05 -46.60 170.91
CA GLU A 610 -10.86 -46.68 169.44
C GLU A 610 -10.29 -45.45 168.70
N ASN A 611 -9.65 -45.67 167.53
CA ASN A 611 -10.02 -45.03 166.24
C ASN A 611 -9.32 -45.66 165.00
N GLN A 612 -9.60 -45.18 163.77
CA GLN A 612 -9.34 -45.91 162.49
C GLN A 612 -8.82 -45.06 161.29
N MET A 613 -8.32 -45.75 160.25
CA MET A 613 -8.17 -45.39 158.80
C MET A 613 -6.90 -44.72 158.20
N SER A 614 -6.27 -45.41 157.22
CA SER A 614 -5.36 -44.98 156.10
C SER A 614 -4.57 -46.19 155.52
N SER A 615 -3.88 -46.21 154.35
CA SER A 615 -4.06 -45.60 153.00
C SER A 615 -3.03 -46.16 151.96
N SER A 616 -3.12 -45.79 150.66
CA SER A 616 -2.00 -45.47 149.69
C SER A 616 -1.72 -46.34 148.40
N SER A 617 -1.17 -45.70 147.33
CA SER A 617 -0.49 -46.23 146.09
C SER A 617 -1.35 -46.84 144.93
N SER A 618 -0.95 -47.07 143.63
CA SER A 618 0.02 -46.55 142.59
C SER A 618 -0.10 -47.43 141.27
N SER A 619 0.44 -47.26 140.02
CA SER A 619 0.94 -46.18 139.10
C SER A 619 1.31 -46.77 137.67
N SER A 620 1.87 -46.00 136.70
CA SER A 620 2.59 -46.40 135.41
C SER A 620 1.79 -46.84 134.12
N SER A 621 2.27 -46.88 132.83
CA SER A 621 3.29 -46.12 132.02
C SER A 621 3.43 -46.48 130.47
N VAL A 622 3.41 -45.46 129.56
CA VAL A 622 4.24 -45.22 128.30
C VAL A 622 4.14 -46.08 126.96
N SER A 623 4.37 -45.42 125.78
CA SER A 623 4.87 -45.86 124.40
C SER A 623 3.97 -46.53 123.30
N SER A 624 4.28 -46.58 121.96
CA SER A 624 4.72 -45.55 120.93
C SER A 624 4.98 -46.06 119.45
N ALA A 625 4.53 -45.33 118.40
CA ALA A 625 5.07 -45.20 116.97
C ALA A 625 5.05 -46.44 115.98
N SER A 626 5.39 -46.44 114.64
CA SER A 626 5.78 -45.43 113.60
C SER A 626 5.78 -45.93 112.09
N THR A 627 5.86 -45.01 111.08
CA THR A 627 6.42 -45.12 109.65
C THR A 627 5.81 -46.05 108.53
N VAL A 628 6.13 -45.98 107.19
CA VAL A 628 6.23 -44.89 106.13
C VAL A 628 6.51 -45.44 104.66
N ALA A 629 6.42 -44.60 103.58
CA ALA A 629 7.02 -44.68 102.19
C ALA A 629 6.24 -45.20 100.90
N LEU A 630 6.64 -44.67 99.70
CA LEU A 630 6.20 -44.93 98.28
C LEU A 630 7.41 -44.70 97.29
N HIS A 631 7.44 -44.50 95.94
CA HIS A 631 6.55 -44.32 94.74
C HIS A 631 7.44 -44.38 93.42
N HIS A 632 6.95 -44.67 92.17
CA HIS A 632 7.34 -44.01 90.86
C HIS A 632 6.91 -44.62 89.46
N GLN A 633 6.87 -43.71 88.44
CA GLN A 633 7.14 -43.83 86.96
C GLN A 633 6.02 -44.03 85.89
N THR A 634 6.32 -43.63 84.62
CA THR A 634 5.38 -43.36 83.50
C THR A 634 6.09 -43.25 82.12
N LEU A 635 5.46 -43.58 80.96
CA LEU A 635 5.82 -43.10 79.59
C LEU A 635 4.74 -43.40 78.49
N SER A 636 4.91 -42.95 77.22
CA SER A 636 3.83 -42.81 76.19
C SER A 636 4.21 -43.08 74.69
N LEU A 637 3.42 -42.57 73.70
CA LEU A 637 3.17 -43.12 72.33
C LEU A 637 2.86 -42.01 71.26
N SER A 638 2.72 -42.18 69.92
CA SER A 638 3.27 -43.10 68.86
C SER A 638 2.67 -42.79 67.44
N VAL A 639 3.27 -43.27 66.31
CA VAL A 639 2.68 -43.48 64.93
C VAL A 639 2.35 -42.20 64.07
N VAL A 640 2.52 -41.99 62.72
CA VAL A 640 2.44 -42.73 61.38
C VAL A 640 1.04 -42.62 60.68
N PRO A 641 0.80 -42.59 59.32
CA PRO A 641 1.57 -42.20 58.09
C PRO A 641 0.77 -41.67 56.80
N GLU A 642 1.46 -41.55 55.62
CA GLU A 642 1.12 -41.92 54.18
C GLU A 642 -0.06 -41.37 53.25
N GLN A 643 0.30 -41.11 51.95
CA GLN A 643 -0.38 -41.44 50.63
C GLN A 643 -1.70 -40.76 50.11
N LYS A 644 -2.16 -40.82 48.81
CA LYS A 644 -1.64 -41.06 47.40
C LYS A 644 -2.77 -40.90 46.31
N ARG A 645 -2.43 -40.78 44.99
CA ARG A 645 -3.20 -40.98 43.69
C ARG A 645 -3.54 -39.67 42.92
N ARG A 646 -3.49 -39.49 41.57
CA ARG A 646 -3.74 -40.25 40.27
C ARG A 646 -5.23 -40.28 39.82
N PRO A 647 -5.63 -40.36 38.50
CA PRO A 647 -4.86 -40.81 37.29
C PRO A 647 -5.10 -40.08 35.91
N ALA A 648 -4.41 -40.53 34.83
CA ALA A 648 -4.76 -40.53 33.37
C ALA A 648 -5.08 -39.21 32.59
N ALA A 649 -4.75 -38.96 31.31
CA ALA A 649 -3.92 -39.58 30.23
C ALA A 649 -3.61 -38.46 29.15
N ARG A 650 -3.29 -38.61 27.83
CA ARG A 650 -3.16 -39.71 26.82
C ARG A 650 -2.26 -39.27 25.60
N THR A 651 -2.51 -39.81 24.39
CA THR A 651 -1.93 -39.61 23.02
C THR A 651 -2.28 -38.26 22.34
N ARG A 652 -1.67 -37.75 21.24
CA ARG A 652 -0.79 -38.23 20.11
C ARG A 652 0.01 -36.99 19.56
N SER A 653 1.28 -37.05 19.10
CA SER A 653 1.78 -37.26 17.71
C SER A 653 1.09 -36.45 16.58
N ALA A 654 1.74 -35.87 15.54
CA ALA A 654 3.12 -35.41 15.22
C ALA A 654 3.11 -34.76 13.78
N VAL A 655 4.24 -34.17 13.31
CA VAL A 655 4.56 -33.86 11.86
C VAL A 655 3.73 -32.73 11.17
N VAL A 656 4.15 -32.02 10.10
CA VAL A 656 5.41 -31.25 9.78
C VAL A 656 5.19 -30.40 8.49
N ASN A 657 5.88 -29.25 8.33
CA ASN A 657 6.01 -28.40 7.11
C ASN A 657 4.72 -27.77 6.50
N ARG A 658 4.68 -26.55 5.91
CA ARG A 658 5.49 -25.84 4.88
C ARG A 658 5.36 -26.41 3.44
N ARG A 659 4.62 -25.74 2.55
CA ARG A 659 5.17 -24.78 1.55
C ARG A 659 4.09 -24.12 0.65
N ARG A 660 4.50 -23.08 -0.07
CA ARG A 660 3.80 -22.44 -1.19
C ARG A 660 3.38 -23.46 -2.28
N LYS A 661 2.28 -23.18 -2.97
CA LYS A 661 2.40 -22.66 -4.34
C LYS A 661 1.45 -21.48 -4.53
#